data_AF-A0A0F6W9B1-F1
#
_entry.id   AF-A0A0F6W9B1-F1
#
_cell.length_a   1.000
_cell.length_b   1.000
_cell.length_c   1.000
_cell.angle_alpha   90.00
_cell.angle_beta   90.00
_cell.angle_gamma   90.00
#
_symmetry.space_group_name_H-M   'P 1'
#
loop_
_entity.id
_entity.type
_entity.pdbx_description
1 polymer ?
#
loop_
_entity_poly.entity_id
_entity_poly.type
_entity_poly.pdbx_seq_one_letter_code
_entity_poly.pdbx_strand_id
1 'polypeptide(L)'
;MAWSRQLAIVSLAASLVGTAGCTRRTSPRGDDGGDAWSPCGSGDDRDGDGIGDLDEGDAAPDEDGVESRLDRDADGDGIDDAIEAGDTRCDTAPVDGDRDGAPDFLDLDSDDDTIADAHEGANDADLDGIANFRDLDADDDGVPDADEAGDDDLATPPAICAAESPTDGAADYADLDRDDDGLADGEELALGTDACDVDSDDDGQGDLVEGAYERVNCPEGVDCGCATRASCTIPPQHFYVVLAQGESATRDLEFGTSIRRADVFFLVDTTASMGPTLAQVRDTIATAETGLVDRITRTIPDAWFGAGEHRDFPFAGHGGTGDEPLRIASGMRDARGAQALRDAFVAMEAAGGGDPPEAQTEALLRIVTGEAETWTYRRSDGVETSYALPHYAGDCLETTWGAPCFRDASLPVIVIFTDTCSRNGPTGESSACGTYDGVAPPLARWDDAIAAMNARSAKVIGVNTSSITCETTPDASGYAPCFFLRRTAEATGSVDVDGRPLVHDLPGSADLATFATTVASAVERLATRVPLDVDTVVRDDPSDEVGVDARAFIGARVPACRAGLSTCWAAPEGVAHEDAVGGLDDARFLDVVPGTRITFRITFRNETRPGGARSEVHVAFVDVRGEGTAILDTRQVYVVVPANDDFRPG
;
A
#
# COMPACT_ATOMS: atom_id res chain seq x y z
N MET A 1 24.29 20.12 6.03
CA MET A 1 24.13 21.37 5.26
C MET A 1 22.66 21.71 5.31
N ALA A 2 22.29 22.68 6.15
CA ALA A 2 20.91 23.12 6.35
C ALA A 2 20.61 24.29 5.41
N TRP A 3 19.46 24.27 4.75
CA TRP A 3 18.92 25.42 4.02
C TRP A 3 17.54 25.75 4.58
N SER A 4 17.40 26.98 5.06
CA SER A 4 16.18 27.61 5.55
C SER A 4 15.85 28.75 4.57
N ARG A 5 14.59 28.85 4.13
CA ARG A 5 14.09 29.94 3.27
C ARG A 5 13.27 30.93 4.11
N GLN A 6 13.62 32.21 4.01
CA GLN A 6 12.91 33.35 4.62
C GLN A 6 12.01 34.02 3.59
N LEU A 7 10.75 34.30 3.98
CA LEU A 7 9.83 35.22 3.30
C LEU A 7 10.28 36.68 3.48
N ALA A 8 10.07 37.50 2.44
CA ALA A 8 10.24 38.94 2.47
C ALA A 8 8.90 39.63 2.14
N ILE A 9 8.40 40.41 3.11
CA ILE A 9 7.27 41.34 2.98
C ILE A 9 7.86 42.71 2.60
N VAL A 10 7.28 43.38 1.59
CA VAL A 10 7.60 44.77 1.23
C VAL A 10 6.39 45.66 1.50
N SER A 11 6.60 46.69 2.32
CA SER A 11 5.68 47.80 2.57
C SER A 11 6.43 49.10 2.33
N LEU A 12 5.85 50.07 1.61
CA LEU A 12 6.30 51.46 1.67
C LEU A 12 5.18 52.45 1.29
N ALA A 13 5.03 53.48 2.12
CA ALA A 13 4.04 54.56 2.05
C ALA A 13 4.65 55.89 1.54
N ALA A 14 3.81 56.86 1.11
CA ALA A 14 4.07 58.32 1.24
C ALA A 14 2.86 59.26 0.93
N SER A 15 2.27 59.85 1.98
CA SER A 15 1.99 61.28 2.32
C SER A 15 1.60 62.41 1.33
N LEU A 16 0.47 63.11 1.68
CA LEU A 16 0.20 64.59 1.90
C LEU A 16 0.41 65.63 0.75
N VAL A 17 -0.37 66.70 0.47
CA VAL A 17 -1.19 67.72 1.20
C VAL A 17 -2.15 68.46 0.22
N GLY A 18 -3.29 69.03 0.66
CA GLY A 18 -3.90 70.21 0.01
C GLY A 18 -5.29 70.66 0.48
N THR A 19 -5.38 71.71 1.30
CA THR A 19 -6.63 72.33 1.82
C THR A 19 -7.16 73.51 0.99
N ALA A 20 -8.48 73.67 0.89
CA ALA A 20 -9.16 74.98 0.82
C ALA A 20 -10.61 74.86 1.34
N GLY A 21 -11.00 75.73 2.27
CA GLY A 21 -12.30 75.66 2.96
C GLY A 21 -13.37 76.60 2.42
N CYS A 22 -14.60 76.42 2.93
CA CYS A 22 -15.58 77.50 3.06
C CYS A 22 -16.50 77.21 4.25
N THR A 23 -16.80 78.24 5.06
CA THR A 23 -17.48 78.13 6.36
C THR A 23 -18.94 78.57 6.31
N ARG A 24 -19.76 77.82 7.07
CA ARG A 24 -21.00 78.16 7.81
C ARG A 24 -22.20 78.75 7.05
N ARG A 25 -23.34 78.06 7.20
CA ARG A 25 -24.48 78.57 8.00
C ARG A 25 -25.36 77.43 8.50
N THR A 26 -25.41 77.30 9.82
CA THR A 26 -26.40 76.54 10.56
C THR A 26 -27.74 77.26 10.55
N SER A 27 -28.82 76.50 10.33
CA SER A 27 -30.15 76.77 10.88
C SER A 27 -30.71 75.44 11.38
N PRO A 28 -30.91 75.26 12.68
CA PRO A 28 -31.52 74.07 13.23
C PRO A 28 -33.05 74.20 13.22
N ARG A 29 -33.74 73.17 12.73
CA ARG A 29 -35.06 72.74 13.22
C ARG A 29 -34.75 71.43 13.93
N GLY A 30 -34.87 71.29 15.25
CA GLY A 30 -36.04 71.59 16.07
C GLY A 30 -36.77 70.25 16.24
N ASP A 31 -36.51 69.61 17.40
CA ASP A 31 -37.02 68.32 17.89
C ASP A 31 -38.47 68.01 17.49
N ASP A 32 -38.77 66.72 17.32
CA ASP A 32 -39.69 65.95 18.19
C ASP A 32 -39.44 64.46 17.92
N GLY A 33 -39.39 63.63 18.96
CA GLY A 33 -38.77 62.30 18.91
C GLY A 33 -39.70 61.10 18.76
N GLY A 34 -39.08 59.93 18.69
CA GLY A 34 -39.67 58.66 19.09
C GLY A 34 -40.14 57.78 17.93
N ASP A 35 -39.18 57.24 17.19
CA ASP A 35 -39.44 56.27 16.12
C ASP A 35 -38.16 55.45 15.94
N ALA A 36 -38.32 54.14 15.95
CA ALA A 36 -37.30 53.23 15.46
C ALA A 36 -36.94 53.64 14.02
N TRP A 37 -35.67 53.49 13.66
CA TRP A 37 -35.19 53.64 12.30
C TRP A 37 -36.01 52.67 11.41
N SER A 38 -37.05 53.19 10.75
CA SER A 38 -37.67 52.56 9.59
C SER A 38 -37.01 53.26 8.41
N PRO A 39 -36.19 52.57 7.60
CA PRO A 39 -35.33 53.22 6.60
C PRO A 39 -36.11 54.00 5.55
N CYS A 40 -37.36 53.61 5.28
CA CYS A 40 -38.21 54.22 4.25
C CYS A 40 -39.58 54.60 4.84
N GLY A 41 -40.15 55.71 4.37
CA GLY A 41 -41.51 56.12 4.71
C GLY A 41 -42.54 55.16 4.10
N SER A 42 -43.79 55.18 4.60
CA SER A 42 -44.88 54.30 4.14
C SER A 42 -45.41 54.60 2.71
N GLY A 43 -44.54 55.06 1.82
CA GLY A 43 -44.82 55.36 0.43
C GLY A 43 -43.56 55.73 -0.35
N ASP A 44 -42.39 55.30 0.14
CA ASP A 44 -41.11 55.34 -0.57
C ASP A 44 -40.76 53.96 -1.17
N ASP A 45 -41.53 52.92 -0.83
CA ASP A 45 -41.50 51.51 -1.27
C ASP A 45 -42.98 51.05 -1.13
N ARG A 46 -43.67 50.76 -2.23
CA ARG A 46 -45.16 50.65 -2.25
C ARG A 46 -45.68 49.21 -2.30
N ASP A 47 -45.01 48.33 -3.00
CA ASP A 47 -45.21 46.87 -3.06
C ASP A 47 -44.60 46.16 -1.84
N GLY A 48 -43.61 46.77 -1.19
CA GLY A 48 -43.00 46.32 0.05
C GLY A 48 -41.94 45.25 -0.16
N ASP A 49 -41.25 45.25 -1.30
CA ASP A 49 -40.23 44.26 -1.67
C ASP A 49 -38.83 44.59 -1.10
N GLY A 50 -38.59 45.85 -0.72
CA GLY A 50 -37.31 46.31 -0.19
C GLY A 50 -36.49 47.13 -1.17
N ILE A 51 -36.99 47.42 -2.37
CA ILE A 51 -36.47 48.40 -3.32
C ILE A 51 -37.27 49.71 -3.17
N GLY A 52 -36.64 50.85 -3.44
CA GLY A 52 -37.31 52.14 -3.33
C GLY A 52 -37.98 52.56 -4.64
N ASP A 53 -39.17 53.18 -4.56
CA ASP A 53 -39.94 53.73 -5.70
C ASP A 53 -39.09 54.60 -6.67
N LEU A 54 -38.01 55.22 -6.15
CA LEU A 54 -37.10 56.07 -6.90
C LEU A 54 -36.11 55.28 -7.75
N ASP A 55 -35.71 54.10 -7.30
CA ASP A 55 -34.78 53.20 -7.96
C ASP A 55 -35.53 52.31 -8.98
N GLU A 56 -36.76 51.88 -8.67
CA GLU A 56 -37.63 51.11 -9.58
C GLU A 56 -38.21 51.94 -10.73
N GLY A 57 -38.69 53.15 -10.42
CA GLY A 57 -39.27 54.05 -11.40
C GLY A 57 -40.70 53.69 -11.85
N ASP A 58 -41.08 54.18 -13.03
CA ASP A 58 -42.46 54.15 -13.54
C ASP A 58 -42.59 53.27 -14.81
N ALA A 59 -41.55 52.50 -15.14
CA ALA A 59 -41.53 51.62 -16.31
C ALA A 59 -42.31 50.32 -16.01
N ALA A 60 -42.58 49.54 -17.07
CA ALA A 60 -43.20 48.22 -17.01
C ALA A 60 -42.44 47.33 -18.01
N PRO A 61 -41.22 46.86 -17.67
CA PRO A 61 -40.33 46.15 -18.58
C PRO A 61 -40.94 44.87 -19.18
N ASP A 62 -41.66 44.10 -18.38
CA ASP A 62 -42.34 42.84 -18.73
C ASP A 62 -43.59 43.01 -19.63
N GLU A 63 -44.02 44.26 -19.85
CA GLU A 63 -45.21 44.68 -20.57
C GLU A 63 -46.57 44.16 -20.01
N ASP A 64 -46.67 43.77 -18.73
CA ASP A 64 -47.94 43.31 -18.14
C ASP A 64 -48.94 44.45 -17.80
N GLY A 65 -48.41 45.67 -17.70
CA GLY A 65 -49.15 46.90 -17.44
C GLY A 65 -49.19 47.36 -15.97
N VAL A 66 -48.43 46.73 -15.08
CA VAL A 66 -48.06 47.18 -13.74
C VAL A 66 -46.75 47.98 -13.85
N GLU A 67 -46.59 49.03 -13.04
CA GLU A 67 -45.34 49.79 -13.04
C GLU A 67 -44.40 49.13 -12.02
N SER A 68 -43.08 49.03 -12.28
CA SER A 68 -42.11 48.30 -11.44
C SER A 68 -42.28 48.59 -9.94
N ARG A 69 -42.40 49.87 -9.54
CA ARG A 69 -42.73 50.34 -8.17
C ARG A 69 -44.08 49.92 -7.53
N LEU A 70 -44.79 49.03 -8.20
CA LEU A 70 -46.05 48.42 -7.77
C LEU A 70 -46.09 46.93 -8.14
N ASP A 71 -45.04 46.44 -8.79
CA ASP A 71 -44.86 45.06 -9.19
C ASP A 71 -44.10 44.31 -8.10
N ARG A 72 -43.91 43.00 -8.25
CA ARG A 72 -43.03 42.23 -7.35
C ARG A 72 -42.09 41.32 -8.12
N ASP A 73 -42.06 41.45 -9.43
CA ASP A 73 -41.44 40.60 -10.43
C ASP A 73 -41.42 41.47 -11.70
N ALA A 74 -40.59 42.51 -11.70
CA ALA A 74 -40.72 43.65 -12.61
C ALA A 74 -40.25 43.37 -14.05
N ASP A 75 -39.42 42.37 -14.25
CA ASP A 75 -39.01 41.83 -15.57
C ASP A 75 -39.79 40.56 -15.98
N GLY A 76 -40.51 39.94 -15.05
CA GLY A 76 -41.47 38.87 -15.33
C GLY A 76 -40.81 37.51 -15.53
N ASP A 77 -39.63 37.30 -14.95
CA ASP A 77 -38.83 36.08 -15.04
C ASP A 77 -39.32 34.99 -14.05
N GLY A 78 -40.03 35.40 -12.99
CA GLY A 78 -40.61 34.56 -11.95
C GLY A 78 -39.83 34.49 -10.64
N ILE A 79 -38.77 35.29 -10.48
CA ILE A 79 -38.11 35.62 -9.21
C ILE A 79 -38.80 36.86 -8.62
N ASP A 80 -38.90 36.93 -7.28
CA ASP A 80 -39.52 38.09 -6.64
C ASP A 80 -38.46 39.21 -6.52
N ASP A 81 -38.77 40.46 -6.88
CA ASP A 81 -37.89 41.65 -6.78
C ASP A 81 -37.20 41.76 -5.40
N ALA A 82 -37.86 41.29 -4.34
CA ALA A 82 -37.33 41.25 -2.97
C ALA A 82 -36.11 40.32 -2.78
N ILE A 83 -35.98 39.29 -3.62
CA ILE A 83 -34.86 38.35 -3.68
C ILE A 83 -33.73 38.99 -4.50
N GLU A 84 -34.07 39.60 -5.63
CA GLU A 84 -33.12 40.25 -6.53
C GLU A 84 -32.57 41.57 -5.97
N ALA A 85 -33.27 42.24 -5.05
CA ALA A 85 -32.83 43.48 -4.41
C ALA A 85 -31.43 43.40 -3.74
N GLY A 86 -30.99 42.19 -3.36
CA GLY A 86 -29.71 41.93 -2.70
C GLY A 86 -29.64 42.33 -1.22
N ASP A 87 -30.57 43.17 -0.75
CA ASP A 87 -30.85 43.38 0.66
C ASP A 87 -32.30 43.85 0.91
N THR A 88 -32.67 44.06 2.18
CA THR A 88 -34.03 44.47 2.56
C THR A 88 -34.14 45.97 2.84
N ARG A 89 -33.29 46.82 2.24
CA ARG A 89 -33.21 48.25 2.51
C ARG A 89 -33.50 49.06 1.25
N CYS A 90 -34.71 49.58 1.18
CA CYS A 90 -35.16 50.53 0.15
C CYS A 90 -34.45 51.92 0.18
N ASP A 91 -33.44 52.12 1.04
CA ASP A 91 -32.58 53.32 1.03
C ASP A 91 -31.16 53.05 0.50
N THR A 92 -30.90 51.83 0.02
CA THR A 92 -29.71 51.45 -0.74
C THR A 92 -30.05 51.24 -2.21
N ALA A 93 -29.05 51.41 -3.07
CA ALA A 93 -29.23 51.09 -4.48
C ALA A 93 -29.42 49.56 -4.62
N PRO A 94 -30.32 49.11 -5.50
CA PRO A 94 -30.46 47.69 -5.82
C PRO A 94 -29.12 47.14 -6.35
N VAL A 95 -28.92 45.84 -6.17
CA VAL A 95 -27.76 45.14 -6.73
C VAL A 95 -27.86 45.04 -8.25
N ASP A 96 -26.69 44.94 -8.86
CA ASP A 96 -26.40 44.94 -10.30
C ASP A 96 -25.20 43.98 -10.39
N GLY A 97 -25.51 42.70 -10.61
CA GLY A 97 -24.63 41.54 -10.47
C GLY A 97 -23.46 41.60 -11.46
N ASP A 98 -23.81 41.68 -12.73
CA ASP A 98 -22.89 41.74 -13.88
C ASP A 98 -22.24 43.13 -14.10
N ARG A 99 -22.86 44.20 -13.57
CA ARG A 99 -22.46 45.60 -13.69
C ARG A 99 -22.62 46.19 -15.09
N ASP A 100 -23.60 45.74 -15.86
CA ASP A 100 -23.94 46.37 -17.15
C ASP A 100 -24.74 47.68 -16.99
N GLY A 101 -25.35 47.87 -15.82
CA GLY A 101 -26.13 49.03 -15.43
C GLY A 101 -27.66 48.84 -15.41
N ALA A 102 -28.16 47.65 -15.71
CA ALA A 102 -29.47 47.17 -15.29
C ALA A 102 -29.34 46.52 -13.89
N PRO A 103 -30.13 46.93 -12.90
CA PRO A 103 -30.21 46.19 -11.65
C PRO A 103 -30.92 44.84 -11.86
N ASP A 104 -30.54 43.83 -11.08
CA ASP A 104 -30.99 42.43 -11.23
C ASP A 104 -32.51 42.29 -11.39
N PHE A 105 -33.32 42.97 -10.58
CA PHE A 105 -34.81 42.94 -10.65
C PHE A 105 -35.43 43.53 -11.95
N LEU A 106 -34.57 43.95 -12.89
CA LEU A 106 -34.95 44.46 -14.21
C LEU A 106 -34.14 43.79 -15.34
N ASP A 107 -33.32 42.80 -14.99
CA ASP A 107 -32.46 42.05 -15.91
C ASP A 107 -32.99 40.63 -16.08
N LEU A 108 -32.81 40.05 -17.27
CA LEU A 108 -33.26 38.68 -17.54
C LEU A 108 -32.12 37.66 -17.46
N ASP A 109 -30.90 38.14 -17.19
CA ASP A 109 -29.63 37.41 -17.10
C ASP A 109 -28.71 38.24 -16.17
N SER A 110 -28.92 38.12 -14.86
CA SER A 110 -28.39 39.02 -13.82
C SER A 110 -26.88 38.90 -13.59
N ASP A 111 -26.23 37.83 -14.08
CA ASP A 111 -24.78 37.63 -14.05
C ASP A 111 -24.11 37.53 -15.44
N ASP A 112 -24.90 37.66 -16.52
CA ASP A 112 -24.45 37.77 -17.92
C ASP A 112 -23.72 36.48 -18.37
N ASP A 113 -24.21 35.34 -17.88
CA ASP A 113 -23.69 33.99 -18.10
C ASP A 113 -24.36 33.27 -19.27
N THR A 114 -25.35 33.88 -19.93
CA THR A 114 -26.13 33.34 -21.06
C THR A 114 -27.22 32.33 -20.70
N ILE A 115 -27.47 32.09 -19.42
CA ILE A 115 -28.64 31.43 -18.88
C ILE A 115 -29.60 32.52 -18.38
N ALA A 116 -30.91 32.29 -18.51
CA ALA A 116 -31.87 33.27 -18.02
C ALA A 116 -32.19 33.04 -16.55
N ASP A 117 -32.39 34.10 -15.78
CA ASP A 117 -32.80 34.06 -14.37
C ASP A 117 -34.04 33.16 -14.16
N ALA A 118 -34.98 33.20 -15.11
CA ALA A 118 -36.18 32.35 -15.14
C ALA A 118 -35.90 30.83 -15.23
N HIS A 119 -34.73 30.45 -15.76
CA HIS A 119 -34.25 29.08 -15.90
C HIS A 119 -33.40 28.64 -14.72
N GLU A 120 -32.64 29.54 -14.11
CA GLU A 120 -31.80 29.26 -12.95
C GLU A 120 -32.60 29.25 -11.65
N GLY A 121 -33.36 30.32 -11.46
CA GLY A 121 -34.16 30.59 -10.29
C GLY A 121 -33.34 30.89 -9.03
N ALA A 122 -34.05 31.21 -7.95
CA ALA A 122 -33.45 31.62 -6.68
C ALA A 122 -32.93 30.46 -5.79
N ASN A 123 -32.59 29.30 -6.38
CA ASN A 123 -31.91 28.24 -5.62
C ASN A 123 -30.42 28.59 -5.48
N ASP A 124 -29.71 27.79 -4.70
CA ASP A 124 -28.30 27.97 -4.36
C ASP A 124 -27.75 26.53 -4.29
N ALA A 125 -27.18 26.06 -5.39
CA ALA A 125 -26.84 24.66 -5.58
C ALA A 125 -25.62 24.25 -4.73
N ASP A 126 -24.58 25.08 -4.69
CA ASP A 126 -23.36 24.86 -3.93
C ASP A 126 -23.44 25.29 -2.43
N LEU A 127 -24.45 26.08 -2.06
CA LEU A 127 -24.70 26.63 -0.72
C LEU A 127 -23.66 27.64 -0.24
N ASP A 128 -23.02 28.38 -1.13
CA ASP A 128 -22.09 29.47 -0.77
C ASP A 128 -22.82 30.76 -0.29
N GLY A 129 -24.12 30.84 -0.58
CA GLY A 129 -25.01 31.94 -0.23
C GLY A 129 -25.25 32.98 -1.33
N ILE A 130 -24.73 32.74 -2.53
CA ILE A 130 -25.12 33.36 -3.80
C ILE A 130 -26.21 32.46 -4.41
N ALA A 131 -27.20 33.06 -5.07
CA ALA A 131 -28.24 32.27 -5.73
C ALA A 131 -27.84 32.08 -7.18
N ASN A 132 -28.26 30.97 -7.80
CA ASN A 132 -27.82 30.55 -9.13
C ASN A 132 -27.88 31.68 -10.17
N PHE A 133 -29.01 32.40 -10.27
CA PHE A 133 -29.18 33.58 -11.17
C PHE A 133 -28.18 34.74 -10.98
N ARG A 134 -27.26 34.63 -10.02
CA ARG A 134 -26.23 35.62 -9.72
C ARG A 134 -24.86 34.95 -9.52
N ASP A 135 -24.76 33.66 -9.76
CA ASP A 135 -23.54 32.89 -9.59
C ASP A 135 -22.95 32.52 -10.94
N LEU A 136 -21.65 32.71 -11.10
CA LEU A 136 -20.97 32.44 -12.38
C LEU A 136 -20.46 30.99 -12.50
N ASP A 137 -20.71 30.17 -11.48
CA ASP A 137 -20.23 28.80 -11.25
C ASP A 137 -21.15 28.17 -10.18
N ALA A 138 -22.43 27.93 -10.52
CA ALA A 138 -23.49 27.69 -9.53
C ALA A 138 -23.32 26.40 -8.70
N ASP A 139 -22.47 25.47 -9.12
CA ASP A 139 -22.10 24.25 -8.38
C ASP A 139 -20.65 24.23 -7.83
N ASP A 140 -19.87 25.32 -8.03
CA ASP A 140 -18.46 25.51 -7.63
C ASP A 140 -17.54 24.36 -8.07
N ASP A 141 -17.81 23.78 -9.24
CA ASP A 141 -17.00 22.71 -9.80
C ASP A 141 -15.74 23.26 -10.51
N GLY A 142 -15.80 24.54 -10.94
CA GLY A 142 -14.74 25.29 -11.60
C GLY A 142 -14.90 25.44 -13.12
N VAL A 143 -16.02 25.00 -13.69
CA VAL A 143 -16.51 25.29 -15.04
C VAL A 143 -17.54 26.43 -14.91
N PRO A 144 -17.40 27.53 -15.67
CA PRO A 144 -18.38 28.61 -15.57
C PRO A 144 -19.68 28.24 -16.26
N ASP A 145 -20.83 28.60 -15.70
CA ASP A 145 -22.18 28.33 -16.20
C ASP A 145 -22.35 28.72 -17.69
N ALA A 146 -21.67 29.79 -18.13
CA ALA A 146 -21.65 30.21 -19.54
C ALA A 146 -21.04 29.19 -20.52
N ASP A 147 -20.11 28.35 -20.07
CA ASP A 147 -19.59 27.23 -20.88
C ASP A 147 -20.58 26.04 -20.90
N GLU A 148 -21.56 26.04 -20.00
CA GLU A 148 -22.52 24.95 -19.71
C GLU A 148 -23.94 25.26 -20.17
N ALA A 149 -24.25 26.53 -20.44
CA ALA A 149 -25.52 27.00 -20.99
C ALA A 149 -25.92 26.29 -22.29
N GLY A 150 -24.92 25.87 -23.09
CA GLY A 150 -25.06 25.15 -24.34
C GLY A 150 -25.32 26.04 -25.57
N ASP A 151 -25.91 27.22 -25.41
CA ASP A 151 -25.97 28.29 -26.41
C ASP A 151 -26.20 29.68 -25.80
N ASP A 152 -26.01 30.74 -26.59
CA ASP A 152 -26.16 32.14 -26.14
C ASP A 152 -27.62 32.67 -26.25
N ASP A 153 -28.65 31.81 -26.32
CA ASP A 153 -30.06 32.22 -26.51
C ASP A 153 -30.89 32.02 -25.23
N LEU A 154 -31.03 33.06 -24.40
CA LEU A 154 -31.82 33.09 -23.14
C LEU A 154 -33.25 32.51 -23.22
N ALA A 155 -33.81 32.32 -24.42
CA ALA A 155 -35.11 31.68 -24.60
C ALA A 155 -35.05 30.15 -24.68
N THR A 156 -33.86 29.55 -24.74
CA THR A 156 -33.62 28.11 -24.73
C THR A 156 -33.45 27.65 -23.28
N PRO A 157 -34.06 26.51 -22.89
CA PRO A 157 -33.74 25.91 -21.61
C PRO A 157 -32.26 25.51 -21.55
N PRO A 158 -31.64 25.53 -20.35
CA PRO A 158 -30.25 25.14 -20.15
C PRO A 158 -29.92 23.76 -20.72
N ALA A 159 -28.66 23.54 -21.05
CA ALA A 159 -28.17 22.26 -21.52
C ALA A 159 -28.35 21.16 -20.45
N ILE A 160 -28.49 19.94 -20.97
CA ILE A 160 -28.54 18.70 -20.21
C ILE A 160 -27.81 17.67 -21.08
N CYS A 161 -26.78 17.04 -20.53
CA CYS A 161 -25.99 16.05 -21.26
C CYS A 161 -26.88 14.89 -21.76
N ALA A 162 -26.56 14.34 -22.94
CA ALA A 162 -27.34 13.23 -23.50
C ALA A 162 -27.05 11.88 -22.80
N ALA A 163 -25.93 11.80 -22.09
CA ALA A 163 -25.51 10.65 -21.30
C ALA A 163 -26.34 10.50 -20.01
N GLU A 164 -26.88 11.61 -19.49
CA GLU A 164 -27.82 11.64 -18.37
C GLU A 164 -29.06 10.80 -18.65
N SER A 165 -29.12 9.62 -18.05
CA SER A 165 -30.33 8.80 -18.15
C SER A 165 -30.52 7.84 -16.98
N PRO A 166 -31.46 8.16 -16.07
CA PRO A 166 -31.75 9.46 -15.46
C PRO A 166 -31.54 9.36 -13.94
N THR A 167 -30.77 10.25 -13.30
CA THR A 167 -30.50 10.05 -11.87
C THR A 167 -30.92 11.19 -10.95
N ASP A 168 -30.89 12.45 -11.38
CA ASP A 168 -31.42 13.56 -10.57
C ASP A 168 -32.16 14.66 -11.36
N GLY A 169 -31.83 14.88 -12.63
CA GLY A 169 -32.45 15.87 -13.52
C GLY A 169 -32.13 17.31 -13.16
N ALA A 170 -30.94 17.55 -12.61
CA ALA A 170 -30.33 18.88 -12.56
C ALA A 170 -30.02 19.35 -14.00
N ALA A 171 -29.70 20.63 -14.14
CA ALA A 171 -29.23 21.18 -15.41
C ALA A 171 -27.72 21.32 -15.32
N ASP A 172 -27.05 21.28 -16.48
CA ASP A 172 -25.59 21.17 -16.56
C ASP A 172 -24.85 22.20 -15.69
N TYR A 173 -25.31 23.45 -15.63
CA TYR A 173 -24.69 24.54 -14.85
C TYR A 173 -24.81 24.41 -13.32
N ALA A 174 -25.66 23.52 -12.83
CA ALA A 174 -25.96 23.34 -11.41
C ALA A 174 -25.80 21.87 -11.00
N ASP A 175 -24.98 21.13 -11.74
CA ASP A 175 -24.71 19.72 -11.55
C ASP A 175 -23.21 19.45 -11.60
N LEU A 176 -22.65 19.19 -10.42
CA LEU A 176 -21.22 18.98 -10.19
C LEU A 176 -20.59 17.89 -11.10
N ASP A 177 -21.38 16.92 -11.57
CA ASP A 177 -20.96 15.71 -12.30
C ASP A 177 -22.02 15.37 -13.36
N ARG A 178 -22.04 16.16 -14.43
CA ARG A 178 -23.16 16.20 -15.40
C ARG A 178 -23.45 14.88 -16.10
N ASP A 179 -22.47 13.98 -16.22
CA ASP A 179 -22.68 12.68 -16.85
C ASP A 179 -22.82 11.50 -15.86
N ASP A 180 -22.86 11.80 -14.56
CA ASP A 180 -23.06 10.87 -13.45
C ASP A 180 -21.98 9.75 -13.40
N ASP A 181 -20.76 9.99 -13.90
CA ASP A 181 -19.70 8.97 -13.90
C ASP A 181 -18.93 8.89 -12.57
N GLY A 182 -19.06 9.92 -11.73
CA GLY A 182 -18.42 10.08 -10.43
C GLY A 182 -17.21 11.01 -10.44
N LEU A 183 -16.92 11.70 -11.55
CA LEU A 183 -15.81 12.64 -11.76
C LEU A 183 -16.39 14.03 -12.06
N ALA A 184 -16.18 14.99 -11.15
CA ALA A 184 -16.72 16.33 -11.33
C ALA A 184 -16.16 17.02 -12.58
N ASP A 185 -16.93 17.89 -13.22
CA ASP A 185 -16.58 18.38 -14.56
C ASP A 185 -15.34 19.27 -14.56
N GLY A 186 -15.11 20.02 -13.48
CA GLY A 186 -13.86 20.75 -13.28
C GLY A 186 -12.63 19.82 -13.17
N GLU A 187 -12.81 18.57 -12.71
CA GLU A 187 -11.77 17.54 -12.80
C GLU A 187 -11.59 17.02 -14.23
N GLU A 188 -12.68 16.86 -14.97
CA GLU A 188 -12.67 16.44 -16.36
C GLU A 188 -11.99 17.44 -17.28
N LEU A 189 -12.35 18.73 -17.13
CA LEU A 189 -11.70 19.84 -17.83
C LEU A 189 -10.19 19.86 -17.55
N ALA A 190 -9.77 19.52 -16.33
CA ALA A 190 -8.36 19.43 -15.96
C ALA A 190 -7.64 18.21 -16.59
N LEU A 191 -8.36 17.11 -16.82
CA LEU A 191 -7.87 15.92 -17.53
C LEU A 191 -7.97 16.06 -19.06
N GLY A 192 -8.80 16.98 -19.54
CA GLY A 192 -9.14 17.15 -20.95
C GLY A 192 -10.12 16.11 -21.48
N THR A 193 -10.93 15.53 -20.60
CA THR A 193 -12.09 14.68 -20.93
C THR A 193 -13.31 15.54 -21.23
N ASP A 194 -14.36 14.93 -21.76
CA ASP A 194 -15.62 15.57 -22.15
C ASP A 194 -16.66 15.33 -21.06
N ALA A 195 -17.12 16.40 -20.41
CA ALA A 195 -18.01 16.32 -19.25
C ALA A 195 -19.43 15.79 -19.54
N CYS A 196 -19.73 15.52 -20.80
CA CYS A 196 -20.96 14.84 -21.20
C CYS A 196 -20.73 13.38 -21.66
N ASP A 197 -19.52 12.81 -21.47
CA ASP A 197 -19.16 11.48 -21.97
C ASP A 197 -18.29 10.67 -20.98
N VAL A 198 -18.96 9.75 -20.28
CA VAL A 198 -18.41 8.85 -19.25
C VAL A 198 -17.15 8.04 -19.64
N ASP A 199 -16.80 7.98 -20.92
CA ASP A 199 -15.64 7.29 -21.50
C ASP A 199 -15.20 8.06 -22.75
N SER A 200 -14.59 9.23 -22.54
CA SER A 200 -14.18 10.19 -23.57
C SER A 200 -13.35 9.62 -24.72
N ASP A 201 -12.67 8.49 -24.50
CA ASP A 201 -11.83 7.85 -25.51
C ASP A 201 -12.36 6.52 -26.09
N ASP A 202 -13.54 6.09 -25.64
CA ASP A 202 -14.27 4.89 -26.09
C ASP A 202 -13.47 3.57 -25.94
N ASP A 203 -12.57 3.46 -24.95
CA ASP A 203 -11.77 2.25 -24.73
C ASP A 203 -12.42 1.20 -23.81
N GLY A 204 -13.51 1.58 -23.17
CA GLY A 204 -14.31 0.76 -22.26
C GLY A 204 -13.92 0.92 -20.79
N GLN A 205 -13.14 1.95 -20.45
CA GLN A 205 -12.79 2.35 -19.09
C GLN A 205 -13.25 3.80 -18.91
N GLY A 206 -14.08 4.06 -17.90
CA GLY A 206 -14.61 5.42 -17.72
C GLY A 206 -13.60 6.39 -17.12
N ASP A 207 -13.84 7.67 -17.37
CA ASP A 207 -12.92 8.77 -17.10
C ASP A 207 -12.58 8.89 -15.61
N LEU A 208 -13.54 8.67 -14.71
CA LEU A 208 -13.29 8.59 -13.27
C LEU A 208 -12.11 7.66 -12.91
N VAL A 209 -12.09 6.46 -13.51
CA VAL A 209 -11.09 5.43 -13.16
C VAL A 209 -9.75 5.74 -13.80
N GLU A 210 -9.76 6.28 -15.02
CA GLU A 210 -8.55 6.62 -15.74
C GLU A 210 -7.87 7.85 -15.15
N GLY A 211 -8.64 8.87 -14.81
CA GLY A 211 -8.21 10.02 -14.02
C GLY A 211 -7.63 9.60 -12.67
N ALA A 212 -8.28 8.65 -11.98
CA ALA A 212 -7.74 8.08 -10.74
C ALA A 212 -6.40 7.35 -10.94
N TYR A 213 -6.27 6.60 -12.04
CA TYR A 213 -5.03 5.92 -12.40
C TYR A 213 -3.91 6.92 -12.72
N GLU A 214 -4.19 7.96 -13.48
CA GLU A 214 -3.24 9.00 -13.85
C GLU A 214 -2.74 9.78 -12.63
N ARG A 215 -3.64 10.17 -11.72
CA ARG A 215 -3.32 10.90 -10.48
C ARG A 215 -2.27 10.19 -9.63
N VAL A 216 -2.28 8.85 -9.62
CA VAL A 216 -1.34 8.04 -8.82
C VAL A 216 -0.11 7.58 -9.60
N ASN A 217 -0.25 7.24 -10.88
CA ASN A 217 0.80 6.55 -11.64
C ASN A 217 1.53 7.46 -12.63
N CYS A 218 0.98 8.63 -12.95
CA CYS A 218 1.63 9.59 -13.82
C CYS A 218 2.60 10.50 -13.02
N PRO A 219 3.78 10.84 -13.57
CA PRO A 219 4.64 11.84 -12.95
C PRO A 219 3.93 13.19 -12.82
N GLU A 220 4.12 13.90 -11.71
CA GLU A 220 3.56 15.25 -11.52
C GLU A 220 3.85 16.17 -12.72
N GLY A 221 2.79 16.78 -13.26
CA GLY A 221 2.87 17.70 -14.40
C GLY A 221 3.12 17.04 -15.75
N VAL A 222 2.95 15.72 -15.84
CA VAL A 222 2.89 14.97 -17.11
C VAL A 222 1.46 14.50 -17.27
N ASP A 223 0.89 14.74 -18.44
CA ASP A 223 -0.36 14.13 -18.88
C ASP A 223 -0.02 12.75 -19.48
N CYS A 224 -0.54 11.69 -18.86
CA CYS A 224 -0.34 10.32 -19.31
C CYS A 224 -1.37 9.91 -20.36
N GLY A 225 -2.39 10.73 -20.59
CA GLY A 225 -3.42 10.65 -21.62
C GLY A 225 -3.98 9.26 -21.77
N CYS A 226 -4.36 8.68 -20.64
CA CYS A 226 -5.10 7.44 -20.54
C CYS A 226 -6.59 7.74 -20.60
N ALA A 227 -7.09 8.81 -19.96
CA ALA A 227 -8.49 9.23 -20.11
C ALA A 227 -8.82 9.82 -21.51
N THR A 228 -7.81 10.20 -22.30
CA THR A 228 -8.01 10.88 -23.60
C THR A 228 -7.43 10.13 -24.80
N ARG A 229 -6.86 8.94 -24.60
CA ARG A 229 -6.27 8.16 -25.70
C ARG A 229 -6.44 6.66 -25.47
N ALA A 230 -7.35 6.06 -26.26
CA ALA A 230 -7.70 4.64 -26.28
C ALA A 230 -6.56 3.61 -26.46
N SER A 231 -5.33 4.11 -26.68
CA SER A 231 -4.11 3.31 -26.69
C SER A 231 -3.49 3.11 -25.30
N CYS A 232 -3.79 3.96 -24.31
CA CYS A 232 -3.36 3.79 -22.93
C CYS A 232 -4.51 3.22 -22.11
N THR A 233 -4.49 1.92 -21.88
CA THR A 233 -5.43 1.24 -20.98
C THR A 233 -4.81 1.04 -19.60
N ILE A 234 -5.64 0.91 -18.57
CA ILE A 234 -5.17 0.55 -17.24
C ILE A 234 -4.57 -0.86 -17.29
N PRO A 235 -3.32 -1.06 -16.84
CA PRO A 235 -2.71 -2.37 -16.90
C PRO A 235 -3.53 -3.42 -16.13
N PRO A 236 -3.76 -4.64 -16.67
CA PRO A 236 -4.59 -5.66 -16.01
C PRO A 236 -4.09 -6.10 -14.62
N GLN A 237 -2.85 -5.77 -14.27
CA GLN A 237 -2.33 -5.99 -12.93
C GLN A 237 -2.88 -5.00 -11.89
N HIS A 238 -3.33 -3.82 -12.31
CA HIS A 238 -3.91 -2.80 -11.44
C HIS A 238 -5.40 -3.06 -11.32
N PHE A 239 -5.91 -2.92 -10.10
CA PHE A 239 -7.29 -3.25 -9.81
C PHE A 239 -7.97 -2.04 -9.18
N TYR A 240 -9.14 -1.66 -9.68
CA TYR A 240 -9.88 -0.52 -9.16
C TYR A 240 -11.28 -0.92 -8.69
N VAL A 241 -11.82 -0.13 -7.77
CA VAL A 241 -13.20 -0.25 -7.31
C VAL A 241 -13.74 1.14 -7.00
N VAL A 242 -14.85 1.49 -7.62
CA VAL A 242 -15.64 2.70 -7.29
C VAL A 242 -16.59 2.33 -6.15
N LEU A 243 -16.59 3.12 -5.08
CA LEU A 243 -17.40 2.89 -3.87
C LEU A 243 -17.93 4.20 -3.30
N ALA A 244 -19.16 4.56 -3.66
CA ALA A 244 -19.89 5.60 -2.95
C ALA A 244 -20.18 5.17 -1.50
N GLN A 245 -20.57 6.12 -0.64
CA GLN A 245 -20.85 5.81 0.76
C GLN A 245 -21.99 4.80 0.90
N GLY A 246 -21.74 3.75 1.70
CA GLY A 246 -22.70 2.67 1.93
C GLY A 246 -22.62 1.54 0.90
N GLU A 247 -21.84 1.71 -0.17
CA GLU A 247 -21.69 0.70 -1.21
C GLU A 247 -20.71 -0.40 -0.85
N SER A 248 -20.85 -1.51 -1.58
CA SER A 248 -19.92 -2.64 -1.49
C SER A 248 -19.77 -3.33 -2.83
N ALA A 249 -18.55 -3.79 -3.09
CA ALA A 249 -18.22 -4.54 -4.28
C ALA A 249 -17.49 -5.82 -3.92
N THR A 250 -17.57 -6.81 -4.81
CA THR A 250 -16.85 -8.08 -4.63
C THR A 250 -16.13 -8.43 -5.91
N ARG A 251 -14.88 -8.88 -5.77
CA ARG A 251 -13.96 -9.13 -6.88
C ARG A 251 -13.09 -10.34 -6.61
N ASP A 252 -12.77 -11.08 -7.66
CA ASP A 252 -11.91 -12.25 -7.59
C ASP A 252 -10.51 -11.86 -8.11
N LEU A 253 -9.50 -11.95 -7.25
CA LEU A 253 -8.12 -11.61 -7.58
C LEU A 253 -7.26 -12.87 -7.64
N GLU A 254 -6.58 -13.06 -8.76
CA GLU A 254 -5.62 -14.16 -8.97
C GLU A 254 -4.20 -13.72 -8.56
N PHE A 255 -3.51 -14.60 -7.83
CA PHE A 255 -2.17 -14.39 -7.32
C PHE A 255 -1.26 -15.58 -7.66
N GLY A 256 0.02 -15.29 -7.92
CA GLY A 256 1.06 -16.30 -7.98
C GLY A 256 1.57 -16.69 -6.59
N THR A 257 2.03 -17.93 -6.43
CA THR A 257 2.62 -18.43 -5.18
C THR A 257 4.10 -18.79 -5.30
N SER A 258 4.75 -18.40 -6.39
CA SER A 258 6.20 -18.60 -6.54
C SER A 258 6.97 -17.79 -5.50
N ILE A 259 7.93 -18.42 -4.83
CA ILE A 259 8.79 -17.72 -3.88
C ILE A 259 9.72 -16.77 -4.65
N ARG A 260 9.43 -15.46 -4.58
CA ARG A 260 10.25 -14.43 -5.23
C ARG A 260 11.33 -13.85 -4.32
N ARG A 261 11.09 -13.89 -3.00
CA ARG A 261 11.97 -13.33 -1.97
C ARG A 261 12.29 -14.37 -0.90
N ALA A 262 13.58 -14.63 -0.70
CA ALA A 262 14.08 -15.50 0.37
C ALA A 262 15.45 -15.04 0.86
N ASP A 263 15.80 -15.40 2.08
CA ASP A 263 17.11 -15.12 2.67
C ASP A 263 17.80 -16.43 3.00
N VAL A 264 18.82 -16.77 2.21
CA VAL A 264 19.54 -18.04 2.29
C VAL A 264 20.80 -17.86 3.13
N PHE A 265 20.77 -18.37 4.35
CA PHE A 265 21.93 -18.42 5.24
C PHE A 265 22.66 -19.74 5.09
N PHE A 266 23.92 -19.69 4.66
CA PHE A 266 24.78 -20.87 4.61
C PHE A 266 25.52 -21.01 5.94
N LEU A 267 25.17 -22.05 6.71
CA LEU A 267 25.82 -22.42 7.96
C LEU A 267 26.74 -23.61 7.71
N VAL A 268 28.05 -23.38 7.80
CA VAL A 268 29.05 -24.40 7.49
C VAL A 268 29.72 -24.88 8.77
N ASP A 269 29.69 -26.19 9.03
CA ASP A 269 30.56 -26.83 10.00
C ASP A 269 32.02 -26.64 9.55
N THR A 270 32.85 -26.04 10.40
CA THR A 270 34.27 -25.78 10.10
C THR A 270 35.22 -26.59 10.98
N THR A 271 34.80 -27.79 11.32
CA THR A 271 35.69 -28.80 11.90
C THR A 271 36.68 -29.32 10.87
N ALA A 272 37.74 -29.98 11.33
CA ALA A 272 38.87 -30.37 10.48
C ALA A 272 38.47 -31.29 9.32
N SER A 273 37.46 -32.13 9.51
CA SER A 273 36.94 -33.03 8.47
C SER A 273 36.19 -32.29 7.35
N MET A 274 35.64 -31.12 7.65
CA MET A 274 34.88 -30.28 6.72
C MET A 274 35.74 -29.43 5.78
N GLY A 275 37.07 -29.45 5.92
CA GLY A 275 38.00 -28.67 5.09
C GLY A 275 37.76 -28.77 3.58
N PRO A 276 37.56 -29.98 3.00
CA PRO A 276 37.22 -30.13 1.58
C PRO A 276 35.88 -29.48 1.20
N THR A 277 34.84 -29.63 2.01
CA THR A 277 33.53 -29.02 1.77
C THR A 277 33.62 -27.49 1.82
N LEU A 278 34.32 -26.95 2.82
CA LEU A 278 34.52 -25.51 2.96
C LEU A 278 35.26 -24.93 1.73
N ALA A 279 36.23 -25.66 1.17
CA ALA A 279 36.87 -25.28 -0.10
C ALA A 279 35.88 -25.27 -1.28
N GLN A 280 35.01 -26.28 -1.39
CA GLN A 280 33.99 -26.33 -2.45
C GLN A 280 32.99 -25.17 -2.34
N VAL A 281 32.56 -24.80 -1.12
CA VAL A 281 31.72 -23.62 -0.91
C VAL A 281 32.42 -22.36 -1.41
N ARG A 282 33.68 -22.12 -1.02
CA ARG A 282 34.48 -20.95 -1.46
C ARG A 282 34.62 -20.84 -2.97
N ASP A 283 34.82 -21.99 -3.63
CA ASP A 283 35.10 -22.06 -5.06
C ASP A 283 33.83 -22.04 -5.92
N THR A 284 32.64 -22.17 -5.31
CA THR A 284 31.36 -22.20 -6.03
C THR A 284 30.40 -21.09 -5.64
N ILE A 285 30.52 -20.45 -4.47
CA ILE A 285 29.51 -19.50 -3.98
C ILE A 285 29.27 -18.32 -4.94
N ALA A 286 30.34 -17.72 -5.47
CA ALA A 286 30.31 -16.48 -6.27
C ALA A 286 30.88 -16.64 -7.70
N THR A 287 30.85 -17.87 -8.22
CA THR A 287 31.29 -18.15 -9.59
C THR A 287 30.22 -17.67 -10.57
N ALA A 288 30.59 -16.81 -11.51
CA ALA A 288 29.65 -16.27 -12.48
C ALA A 288 28.94 -17.39 -13.27
N GLU A 289 27.63 -17.23 -13.42
CA GLU A 289 26.65 -18.08 -14.11
C GLU A 289 26.45 -19.48 -13.51
N THR A 290 27.46 -20.06 -12.89
CA THR A 290 27.49 -21.47 -12.48
C THR A 290 27.54 -21.66 -10.98
N GLY A 291 27.81 -20.58 -10.24
CA GLY A 291 27.90 -20.58 -8.80
C GLY A 291 26.55 -20.64 -8.09
N LEU A 292 26.59 -20.80 -6.77
CA LEU A 292 25.41 -20.97 -5.93
C LEU A 292 24.50 -19.73 -5.95
N VAL A 293 25.07 -18.53 -5.78
CA VAL A 293 24.31 -17.28 -5.76
C VAL A 293 23.55 -17.09 -7.07
N ASP A 294 24.22 -17.17 -8.21
CA ASP A 294 23.60 -16.99 -9.53
C ASP A 294 22.54 -18.05 -9.81
N ARG A 295 22.78 -19.31 -9.42
CA ARG A 295 21.82 -20.40 -9.65
C ARG A 295 20.58 -20.29 -8.78
N ILE A 296 20.72 -19.94 -7.51
CA ILE A 296 19.59 -19.72 -6.61
C ILE A 296 18.79 -18.49 -7.05
N THR A 297 19.46 -17.42 -7.46
CA THR A 297 18.80 -16.16 -7.90
C THR A 297 17.95 -16.36 -9.16
N ARG A 298 18.24 -17.35 -10.00
CA ARG A 298 17.38 -17.69 -11.16
C ARG A 298 16.03 -18.27 -10.74
N THR A 299 15.97 -18.97 -9.61
CA THR A 299 14.74 -19.54 -9.07
C THR A 299 14.03 -18.54 -8.16
N ILE A 300 14.79 -17.79 -7.36
CA ILE A 300 14.30 -16.79 -6.40
C ILE A 300 14.96 -15.44 -6.73
N PRO A 301 14.30 -14.59 -7.54
CA PRO A 301 14.92 -13.37 -8.08
C PRO A 301 15.41 -12.35 -7.04
N ASP A 302 14.71 -12.22 -5.91
CA ASP A 302 15.08 -11.35 -4.80
C ASP A 302 15.65 -12.17 -3.62
N ALA A 303 16.60 -13.06 -3.90
CA ALA A 303 17.32 -13.82 -2.89
C ALA A 303 18.47 -13.01 -2.27
N TRP A 304 18.53 -12.97 -0.93
CA TRP A 304 19.72 -12.51 -0.21
C TRP A 304 20.47 -13.69 0.39
N PHE A 305 21.76 -13.49 0.64
CA PHE A 305 22.68 -14.54 1.05
C PHE A 305 23.53 -14.08 2.23
N GLY A 306 23.67 -14.97 3.22
CA GLY A 306 24.54 -14.77 4.38
C GLY A 306 25.41 -16.00 4.64
N ALA A 307 26.43 -15.82 5.47
CA ALA A 307 27.38 -16.89 5.80
C ALA A 307 27.70 -16.92 7.30
N GLY A 308 27.72 -18.13 7.85
CA GLY A 308 28.18 -18.39 9.19
C GLY A 308 28.91 -19.72 9.28
N GLU A 309 29.63 -19.89 10.37
CA GLU A 309 30.25 -21.16 10.72
C GLU A 309 29.87 -21.58 12.13
N HIS A 310 29.97 -22.89 12.40
CA HIS A 310 29.96 -23.42 13.75
C HIS A 310 31.01 -24.51 13.89
N ARG A 311 31.45 -24.72 15.13
CA ARG A 311 32.16 -25.91 15.59
C ARG A 311 31.47 -26.39 16.87
N ASP A 312 32.22 -26.46 17.97
CA ASP A 312 31.74 -26.77 19.30
C ASP A 312 31.93 -25.55 20.25
N PHE A 313 31.42 -25.64 21.47
CA PHE A 313 31.79 -24.76 22.57
C PHE A 313 33.26 -24.94 22.94
N PRO A 314 33.97 -23.87 23.32
CA PRO A 314 35.38 -23.92 23.72
C PRO A 314 35.57 -24.46 25.15
N PHE A 315 34.93 -25.58 25.45
CA PHE A 315 34.96 -26.27 26.73
C PHE A 315 35.84 -27.51 26.65
N ALA A 316 36.68 -27.72 27.66
CA ALA A 316 37.62 -28.83 27.65
C ALA A 316 36.92 -30.20 27.54
N GLY A 317 37.28 -30.97 26.50
CA GLY A 317 36.66 -32.26 26.16
C GLY A 317 35.57 -32.17 25.10
N HIS A 318 35.15 -30.94 24.78
CA HIS A 318 34.32 -30.54 23.66
C HIS A 318 35.25 -29.83 22.65
N GLY A 319 35.20 -28.50 22.54
CA GLY A 319 36.09 -27.72 21.67
C GLY A 319 37.38 -27.14 22.27
N GLY A 320 38.21 -26.58 21.40
CA GLY A 320 39.42 -25.81 21.71
C GLY A 320 39.16 -24.31 21.92
N THR A 321 40.19 -23.53 22.30
CA THR A 321 40.06 -22.10 22.65
C THR A 321 39.64 -21.17 21.51
N GLY A 322 39.61 -21.66 20.26
CA GLY A 322 39.16 -20.91 19.09
C GLY A 322 37.85 -21.45 18.49
N ASP A 323 37.20 -22.38 19.19
CA ASP A 323 35.92 -22.92 18.74
C ASP A 323 34.79 -22.03 19.24
N GLU A 324 33.80 -21.88 18.38
CA GLU A 324 32.61 -21.08 18.64
C GLU A 324 31.40 -21.89 18.20
N PRO A 325 30.34 -21.97 19.04
CA PRO A 325 29.11 -22.65 18.66
C PRO A 325 28.37 -21.92 17.54
N LEU A 326 28.65 -20.64 17.31
CA LEU A 326 28.23 -19.89 16.14
C LEU A 326 29.18 -18.71 15.92
N ARG A 327 29.58 -18.47 14.67
CA ARG A 327 30.17 -17.21 14.23
C ARG A 327 29.51 -16.73 12.95
N ILE A 328 28.98 -15.51 12.98
CA ILE A 328 28.51 -14.81 11.77
C ILE A 328 29.72 -14.27 11.00
N ALA A 329 29.89 -14.74 9.76
CA ALA A 329 30.97 -14.29 8.89
C ALA A 329 30.51 -13.18 7.92
N SER A 330 29.25 -13.24 7.49
CA SER A 330 28.57 -12.15 6.78
C SER A 330 27.09 -12.18 7.09
N GLY A 331 26.53 -11.02 7.44
CA GLY A 331 25.09 -10.80 7.39
C GLY A 331 24.54 -10.87 5.96
N MET A 332 23.22 -10.75 5.83
CA MET A 332 22.51 -10.88 4.57
C MET A 332 22.89 -9.80 3.56
N ARG A 333 23.08 -10.20 2.31
CA ARG A 333 23.41 -9.33 1.18
C ARG A 333 22.70 -9.80 -0.07
N ASP A 334 22.35 -8.87 -0.94
CA ASP A 334 21.84 -9.21 -2.27
C ASP A 334 22.89 -9.93 -3.13
N ALA A 335 22.47 -10.41 -4.31
CA ALA A 335 23.34 -11.11 -5.25
C ALA A 335 24.55 -10.27 -5.73
N ARG A 336 24.46 -8.93 -5.71
CA ARG A 336 25.60 -8.06 -6.09
C ARG A 336 26.74 -8.15 -5.06
N GLY A 337 26.41 -8.54 -3.82
CA GLY A 337 27.35 -8.81 -2.74
C GLY A 337 28.08 -10.17 -2.80
N ALA A 338 27.90 -10.97 -3.86
CA ALA A 338 28.44 -12.34 -3.94
C ALA A 338 29.96 -12.44 -3.67
N GLN A 339 30.77 -11.49 -4.17
CA GLN A 339 32.22 -11.51 -3.91
C GLN A 339 32.57 -11.24 -2.44
N ALA A 340 31.85 -10.34 -1.78
CA ALA A 340 32.04 -10.10 -0.34
C ALA A 340 31.64 -11.34 0.49
N LEU A 341 30.57 -12.04 0.07
CA LEU A 341 30.18 -13.32 0.66
C LEU A 341 31.27 -14.39 0.48
N ARG A 342 31.89 -14.45 -0.71
CA ARG A 342 33.04 -15.32 -0.97
C ARG A 342 34.23 -15.00 -0.07
N ASP A 343 34.56 -13.72 0.10
CA ASP A 343 35.65 -13.28 0.98
C ASP A 343 35.40 -13.70 2.44
N ALA A 344 34.14 -13.67 2.89
CA ALA A 344 33.75 -14.17 4.21
C ALA A 344 34.02 -15.68 4.36
N PHE A 345 33.70 -16.50 3.35
CA PHE A 345 34.04 -17.92 3.36
C PHE A 345 35.55 -18.18 3.30
N VAL A 346 36.31 -17.36 2.55
CA VAL A 346 37.77 -17.45 2.47
C VAL A 346 38.42 -17.19 3.83
N ALA A 347 37.83 -16.33 4.65
CA ALA A 347 38.31 -16.01 6.00
C ALA A 347 37.98 -17.07 7.07
N MET A 348 37.10 -18.02 6.78
CA MET A 348 36.86 -19.17 7.68
C MET A 348 38.09 -20.10 7.70
N GLU A 349 38.27 -20.89 8.74
CA GLU A 349 39.35 -21.88 8.78
C GLU A 349 38.86 -23.17 9.41
N ALA A 350 39.14 -24.30 8.76
CA ALA A 350 38.83 -25.61 9.32
C ALA A 350 39.79 -25.94 10.46
N ALA A 351 39.26 -26.21 11.65
CA ALA A 351 40.04 -26.47 12.86
C ALA A 351 39.51 -27.70 13.62
N GLY A 352 40.28 -28.24 14.56
CA GLY A 352 39.83 -29.42 15.31
C GLY A 352 38.78 -29.04 16.36
N GLY A 353 37.60 -29.66 16.30
CA GLY A 353 36.48 -29.48 17.26
C GLY A 353 36.62 -30.24 18.57
N GLY A 354 37.74 -30.97 18.78
CA GLY A 354 38.10 -31.68 20.01
C GLY A 354 37.30 -32.96 20.32
N ASP A 355 36.09 -33.10 19.80
CA ASP A 355 35.34 -34.35 19.73
C ASP A 355 34.45 -34.43 18.46
N PRO A 356 33.76 -35.56 18.17
CA PRO A 356 33.04 -35.69 16.90
C PRO A 356 31.68 -34.97 16.82
N PRO A 357 30.78 -34.99 17.84
CA PRO A 357 29.59 -34.14 17.85
C PRO A 357 29.86 -32.65 17.96
N GLU A 358 29.04 -31.83 17.32
CA GLU A 358 29.22 -30.36 17.27
C GLU A 358 28.01 -29.60 17.83
N ALA A 359 28.05 -28.26 17.78
CA ALA A 359 27.04 -27.37 18.39
C ALA A 359 25.91 -26.90 17.44
N GLN A 360 25.55 -27.67 16.40
CA GLN A 360 24.53 -27.29 15.40
C GLN A 360 23.23 -26.78 16.03
N THR A 361 22.74 -27.45 17.09
CA THR A 361 21.51 -27.07 17.80
C THR A 361 21.56 -25.65 18.34
N GLU A 362 22.67 -25.28 18.99
CA GLU A 362 22.85 -23.92 19.51
C GLU A 362 23.00 -22.91 18.36
N ALA A 363 23.75 -23.28 17.33
CA ALA A 363 23.94 -22.43 16.15
C ALA A 363 22.60 -22.04 15.52
N LEU A 364 21.71 -23.02 15.29
CA LEU A 364 20.39 -22.80 14.71
C LEU A 364 19.53 -21.88 15.57
N LEU A 365 19.51 -22.07 16.89
CA LEU A 365 18.78 -21.18 17.80
C LEU A 365 19.29 -19.74 17.69
N ARG A 366 20.61 -19.55 17.74
CA ARG A 366 21.23 -18.21 17.75
C ARG A 366 21.12 -17.51 16.42
N ILE A 367 21.07 -18.23 15.31
CA ILE A 367 20.80 -17.66 13.99
C ILE A 367 19.44 -16.94 13.98
N VAL A 368 18.40 -17.54 14.56
CA VAL A 368 17.06 -16.96 14.54
C VAL A 368 16.80 -15.97 15.68
N THR A 369 17.43 -16.13 16.85
CA THR A 369 17.22 -15.20 17.98
C THR A 369 18.19 -14.00 17.95
N GLY A 370 19.44 -14.22 17.55
CA GLY A 370 20.52 -13.21 17.63
C GLY A 370 20.91 -12.80 19.05
N GLU A 371 20.42 -13.52 20.08
CA GLU A 371 20.61 -13.19 21.48
C GLU A 371 21.99 -13.62 22.00
N ALA A 372 22.58 -12.77 22.86
CA ALA A 372 23.80 -13.12 23.60
C ALA A 372 23.48 -14.01 24.80
N GLU A 373 24.39 -14.91 25.12
CA GLU A 373 24.34 -15.68 26.36
C GLU A 373 25.75 -16.01 26.85
N THR A 374 25.87 -16.21 28.16
CA THR A 374 27.14 -16.59 28.80
C THR A 374 26.95 -17.89 29.55
N TRP A 375 27.82 -18.85 29.25
CA TRP A 375 27.83 -20.16 29.87
C TRP A 375 29.11 -20.37 30.67
N THR A 376 28.96 -21.09 31.77
CA THR A 376 30.03 -21.57 32.62
C THR A 376 30.06 -23.09 32.53
N TYR A 377 31.22 -23.66 32.21
CA TYR A 377 31.44 -25.09 32.19
C TYR A 377 32.34 -25.48 33.35
N ARG A 378 31.86 -26.41 34.18
CA ARG A 378 32.59 -26.92 35.33
C ARG A 378 33.04 -28.34 35.07
N ARG A 379 34.35 -28.51 34.85
CA ARG A 379 34.96 -29.82 34.65
C ARG A 379 34.93 -30.64 35.94
N SER A 380 35.01 -31.96 35.80
CA SER A 380 35.00 -32.93 36.92
C SER A 380 36.11 -32.73 37.96
N ASP A 381 37.20 -32.05 37.60
CA ASP A 381 38.32 -31.69 38.50
C ASP A 381 38.12 -30.35 39.23
N GLY A 382 36.97 -29.69 39.01
CA GLY A 382 36.59 -28.45 39.67
C GLY A 382 37.07 -27.17 38.99
N VAL A 383 37.73 -27.27 37.82
CA VAL A 383 38.09 -26.10 37.00
C VAL A 383 36.84 -25.58 36.28
N GLU A 384 36.65 -24.26 36.32
CA GLU A 384 35.53 -23.57 35.70
C GLU A 384 36.02 -22.66 34.58
N THR A 385 35.42 -22.78 33.41
CA THR A 385 35.69 -21.93 32.24
C THR A 385 34.40 -21.26 31.81
N SER A 386 34.49 -20.04 31.28
CA SER A 386 33.32 -19.29 30.81
C SER A 386 33.46 -18.97 29.33
N TYR A 387 32.35 -19.06 28.61
CA TYR A 387 32.23 -18.62 27.23
C TYR A 387 31.05 -17.66 27.12
N ALA A 388 31.25 -16.53 26.43
CA ALA A 388 30.22 -15.55 26.17
C ALA A 388 30.06 -15.40 24.66
N LEU A 389 28.87 -15.76 24.16
CA LEU A 389 28.51 -15.49 22.78
C LEU A 389 28.13 -14.02 22.63
N PRO A 390 28.62 -13.31 21.59
CA PRO A 390 28.26 -11.92 21.36
C PRO A 390 26.79 -11.77 21.01
N HIS A 391 26.26 -10.56 21.22
CA HIS A 391 24.90 -10.20 20.81
C HIS A 391 24.93 -9.82 19.32
N TYR A 392 24.19 -10.54 18.49
CA TYR A 392 24.17 -10.30 17.04
C TYR A 392 22.98 -9.44 16.58
N ALA A 393 21.84 -9.51 17.28
CA ALA A 393 20.63 -8.79 16.86
C ALA A 393 20.73 -7.25 16.92
N GLY A 394 21.76 -6.70 17.59
CA GLY A 394 21.93 -5.26 17.79
C GLY A 394 22.54 -4.50 16.60
N ASP A 395 23.05 -5.22 15.60
CA ASP A 395 23.77 -4.64 14.45
C ASP A 395 22.89 -4.56 13.17
N CYS A 396 21.61 -4.94 13.28
CA CYS A 396 20.68 -5.04 12.18
C CYS A 396 19.87 -3.74 11.96
N LEU A 397 19.35 -3.53 10.75
CA LEU A 397 18.38 -2.46 10.47
C LEU A 397 17.04 -2.77 11.16
N GLU A 398 16.21 -1.75 11.40
CA GLU A 398 14.91 -1.92 12.09
C GLU A 398 13.95 -2.89 11.38
N THR A 399 14.11 -3.10 10.06
CA THR A 399 13.31 -4.01 9.22
C THR A 399 13.97 -5.38 9.01
N THR A 400 14.93 -5.73 9.87
CA THR A 400 15.68 -6.99 9.80
C THR A 400 15.83 -7.62 11.18
N TRP A 401 16.01 -8.93 11.25
CA TRP A 401 16.02 -9.68 12.51
C TRP A 401 16.97 -10.89 12.51
N GLY A 402 17.18 -11.50 13.67
CA GLY A 402 18.08 -12.63 13.86
C GLY A 402 19.56 -12.24 13.78
N ALA A 403 20.46 -13.21 13.92
CA ALA A 403 21.90 -12.93 13.88
C ALA A 403 22.42 -12.50 12.49
N PRO A 404 21.92 -13.05 11.36
CA PRO A 404 22.36 -12.63 10.03
C PRO A 404 21.68 -11.37 9.49
N CYS A 405 20.73 -10.78 10.22
CA CYS A 405 19.82 -9.74 9.73
C CYS A 405 18.96 -10.20 8.55
N PHE A 406 18.17 -11.26 8.77
CA PHE A 406 17.08 -11.65 7.86
C PHE A 406 16.12 -10.47 7.65
N ARG A 407 15.70 -10.25 6.41
CA ARG A 407 14.70 -9.24 6.06
C ARG A 407 13.33 -9.64 6.58
N ASP A 408 12.53 -8.65 6.94
CA ASP A 408 11.09 -8.86 7.08
C ASP A 408 10.46 -9.20 5.72
N ALA A 409 9.36 -9.94 5.75
CA ALA A 409 8.62 -10.38 4.57
C ALA A 409 9.41 -11.26 3.57
N SER A 410 10.54 -11.85 3.98
CA SER A 410 11.29 -12.86 3.23
C SER A 410 11.09 -14.25 3.85
N LEU A 411 11.31 -15.31 3.06
CA LEU A 411 11.39 -16.67 3.60
C LEU A 411 12.81 -16.93 4.15
N PRO A 412 13.00 -17.18 5.44
CA PRO A 412 14.31 -17.51 6.00
C PRO A 412 14.66 -18.97 5.67
N VAL A 413 15.78 -19.20 5.00
CA VAL A 413 16.25 -20.52 4.62
C VAL A 413 17.65 -20.73 5.18
N ILE A 414 17.84 -21.72 6.05
CA ILE A 414 19.15 -22.08 6.60
C ILE A 414 19.63 -23.35 5.89
N VAL A 415 20.72 -23.25 5.15
CA VAL A 415 21.41 -24.40 4.53
C VAL A 415 22.55 -24.80 5.45
N ILE A 416 22.41 -25.95 6.12
CA ILE A 416 23.42 -26.45 7.07
C ILE A 416 24.26 -27.54 6.43
N PHE A 417 25.59 -27.40 6.51
CA PHE A 417 26.56 -28.40 6.04
C PHE A 417 27.24 -29.04 7.24
N THR A 418 27.18 -30.36 7.37
CA THR A 418 27.89 -31.10 8.43
C THR A 418 28.07 -32.57 8.04
N ASP A 419 29.15 -33.17 8.52
CA ASP A 419 29.44 -34.61 8.39
C ASP A 419 29.20 -35.38 9.70
N THR A 420 28.65 -34.72 10.72
CA THR A 420 28.49 -35.29 12.05
C THR A 420 27.20 -34.83 12.73
N CYS A 421 26.79 -35.55 13.76
CA CYS A 421 25.59 -35.23 14.53
C CYS A 421 25.80 -34.03 15.47
N SER A 422 24.69 -33.55 16.02
CA SER A 422 24.69 -32.46 17.00
C SER A 422 24.58 -32.92 18.43
N ARG A 423 25.34 -32.26 19.30
CA ARG A 423 25.08 -32.25 20.74
C ARG A 423 23.75 -31.57 21.01
N ASN A 424 23.04 -32.06 22.03
CA ASN A 424 21.66 -31.63 22.34
C ASN A 424 20.68 -31.77 21.15
N GLY A 425 20.96 -32.70 20.22
CA GLY A 425 20.12 -32.96 19.05
C GLY A 425 18.72 -33.53 19.39
N PRO A 426 17.94 -33.90 18.35
CA PRO A 426 16.57 -34.35 18.50
C PRO A 426 16.42 -35.53 19.46
N THR A 427 15.25 -35.61 20.11
CA THR A 427 14.92 -36.76 20.96
C THR A 427 15.00 -38.07 20.15
N GLY A 428 15.76 -39.03 20.68
CA GLY A 428 15.99 -40.33 20.02
C GLY A 428 17.28 -40.41 19.21
N GLU A 429 18.09 -39.34 19.18
CA GLU A 429 19.42 -39.37 18.59
C GLU A 429 20.34 -40.38 19.31
N SER A 430 21.38 -40.82 18.59
CA SER A 430 22.41 -41.71 19.09
C SER A 430 23.03 -41.18 20.38
N SER A 431 23.22 -42.05 21.36
CA SER A 431 23.88 -41.69 22.63
C SER A 431 25.32 -41.19 22.45
N ALA A 432 25.91 -41.41 21.27
CA ALA A 432 27.22 -40.87 20.93
C ALA A 432 27.17 -39.33 20.74
N CYS A 433 26.02 -38.77 20.36
CA CYS A 433 25.76 -37.35 20.11
C CYS A 433 25.20 -36.64 21.35
N GLY A 434 25.65 -37.06 22.54
CA GLY A 434 25.04 -36.73 23.83
C GLY A 434 24.97 -35.24 24.17
N THR A 435 24.54 -34.95 25.40
CA THR A 435 24.35 -33.59 25.89
C THR A 435 25.65 -32.91 26.32
N TYR A 436 25.58 -31.59 26.50
CA TYR A 436 26.61 -30.86 27.25
C TYR A 436 26.37 -30.96 28.75
N ASP A 437 27.12 -31.85 29.41
CA ASP A 437 27.03 -32.02 30.86
C ASP A 437 27.88 -30.98 31.60
N GLY A 438 27.39 -30.48 32.74
CA GLY A 438 28.17 -29.56 33.58
C GLY A 438 28.26 -28.12 33.08
N VAL A 439 27.41 -27.73 32.13
CA VAL A 439 27.25 -26.35 31.65
C VAL A 439 26.10 -25.64 32.37
N ALA A 440 26.32 -24.39 32.80
CA ALA A 440 25.34 -23.53 33.47
C ALA A 440 25.34 -22.10 32.88
N PRO A 441 24.17 -21.52 32.54
CA PRO A 441 22.84 -22.14 32.57
C PRO A 441 22.75 -23.34 31.61
N PRO A 442 21.74 -24.21 31.74
CA PRO A 442 21.57 -25.33 30.82
C PRO A 442 21.45 -24.83 29.38
N LEU A 443 22.18 -25.47 28.47
CA LEU A 443 22.12 -25.15 27.05
C LEU A 443 20.76 -25.50 26.46
N ALA A 444 20.41 -24.78 25.38
CA ALA A 444 19.17 -24.99 24.68
C ALA A 444 19.08 -26.41 24.13
N ARG A 445 17.84 -26.92 24.07
CA ARG A 445 17.54 -28.20 23.44
C ARG A 445 17.13 -27.97 21.99
N TRP A 446 17.19 -29.05 21.22
CA TRP A 446 16.71 -29.04 19.85
C TRP A 446 15.27 -28.53 19.72
N ASP A 447 14.37 -28.90 20.64
CA ASP A 447 12.98 -28.42 20.64
C ASP A 447 12.89 -26.89 20.78
N ASP A 448 13.78 -26.26 21.56
CA ASP A 448 13.81 -24.80 21.73
C ASP A 448 14.24 -24.10 20.43
N ALA A 449 15.24 -24.67 19.74
CA ALA A 449 15.69 -24.20 18.44
C ALA A 449 14.58 -24.33 17.38
N ILE A 450 13.90 -25.48 17.33
CA ILE A 450 12.75 -25.69 16.42
C ILE A 450 11.64 -24.70 16.73
N ALA A 451 11.30 -24.49 18.00
CA ALA A 451 10.25 -23.54 18.37
C ALA A 451 10.58 -22.11 17.93
N ALA A 452 11.84 -21.67 18.11
CA ALA A 452 12.29 -20.36 17.66
C ALA A 452 12.29 -20.21 16.13
N MET A 453 12.68 -21.27 15.39
CA MET A 453 12.62 -21.29 13.93
C MET A 453 11.19 -21.24 13.40
N ASN A 454 10.29 -22.06 13.95
CA ASN A 454 8.89 -22.13 13.53
C ASN A 454 8.10 -20.86 13.87
N ALA A 455 8.48 -20.15 14.95
CA ALA A 455 7.91 -18.83 15.26
C ALA A 455 8.18 -17.77 14.18
N ARG A 456 9.14 -18.03 13.29
CA ARG A 456 9.52 -17.17 12.16
C ARG A 456 9.42 -17.89 10.81
N SER A 457 8.78 -19.07 10.79
CA SER A 457 8.64 -19.92 9.60
C SER A 457 9.97 -20.20 8.88
N ALA A 458 11.07 -20.28 9.62
CA ALA A 458 12.39 -20.55 9.07
C ALA A 458 12.48 -22.01 8.61
N LYS A 459 12.98 -22.23 7.39
CA LYS A 459 13.15 -23.55 6.78
C LYS A 459 14.62 -23.99 6.87
N VAL A 460 14.86 -25.29 7.08
CA VAL A 460 16.21 -25.86 7.16
C VAL A 460 16.41 -26.91 6.07
N ILE A 461 17.47 -26.71 5.29
CA ILE A 461 17.96 -27.66 4.29
C ILE A 461 19.23 -28.30 4.83
N GLY A 462 19.22 -29.63 4.98
CA GLY A 462 20.39 -30.38 5.42
C GLY A 462 21.27 -30.79 4.26
N VAL A 463 22.58 -30.53 4.35
CA VAL A 463 23.59 -31.01 3.41
C VAL A 463 24.55 -31.93 4.15
N ASN A 464 24.37 -33.23 3.97
CA ASN A 464 25.22 -34.24 4.55
C ASN A 464 26.51 -34.37 3.74
N THR A 465 27.64 -34.19 4.40
CA THR A 465 28.97 -34.24 3.78
C THR A 465 29.79 -35.45 4.24
N SER A 466 29.19 -36.32 5.07
CA SER A 466 29.81 -37.54 5.54
C SER A 466 29.88 -38.62 4.47
N SER A 467 30.62 -39.70 4.75
CA SER A 467 30.65 -40.88 3.87
C SER A 467 29.40 -41.77 3.99
N ILE A 468 28.53 -41.50 4.96
CA ILE A 468 27.25 -42.20 5.16
C ILE A 468 26.21 -41.50 4.30
N THR A 469 25.28 -42.25 3.71
CA THR A 469 24.13 -41.68 2.98
C THR A 469 22.89 -41.67 3.85
N CYS A 470 22.22 -40.53 3.91
CA CYS A 470 21.01 -40.34 4.70
C CYS A 470 19.77 -40.98 4.07
N GLU A 471 19.83 -41.33 2.78
CA GLU A 471 18.81 -42.14 2.12
C GLU A 471 18.72 -43.55 2.71
N THR A 472 19.86 -44.17 3.02
CA THR A 472 19.92 -45.56 3.54
C THR A 472 20.17 -45.66 5.03
N THR A 473 20.57 -44.57 5.69
CA THR A 473 20.76 -44.49 7.15
C THR A 473 19.89 -43.37 7.75
N PRO A 474 18.55 -43.51 7.70
CA PRO A 474 17.64 -42.46 8.14
C PRO A 474 17.52 -42.33 9.67
N ASP A 475 17.89 -43.39 10.39
CA ASP A 475 17.75 -43.49 11.84
C ASP A 475 19.04 -43.10 12.58
N ALA A 476 18.91 -42.82 13.88
CA ALA A 476 20.01 -42.53 14.78
C ALA A 476 21.12 -43.61 14.70
N SER A 477 22.32 -43.22 14.26
CA SER A 477 23.41 -44.16 13.98
C SER A 477 24.78 -43.56 14.25
N GLY A 478 25.36 -43.88 15.41
CA GLY A 478 26.72 -43.47 15.75
C GLY A 478 26.85 -41.94 15.78
N TYR A 479 27.74 -41.39 14.96
CA TYR A 479 27.92 -39.94 14.78
C TYR A 479 27.33 -39.43 13.46
N ALA A 480 26.53 -40.22 12.75
CA ALA A 480 26.01 -39.81 11.44
C ALA A 480 25.09 -38.57 11.58
N PRO A 481 25.20 -37.57 10.68
CA PRO A 481 24.39 -36.36 10.74
C PRO A 481 22.93 -36.60 10.35
N CYS A 482 22.62 -37.76 9.75
CA CYS A 482 21.38 -38.00 9.03
C CYS A 482 20.12 -37.88 9.87
N PHE A 483 20.13 -38.40 11.10
CA PHE A 483 18.98 -38.31 11.99
C PHE A 483 18.73 -36.85 12.39
N PHE A 484 19.77 -36.14 12.85
CA PHE A 484 19.71 -34.70 13.13
C PHE A 484 19.17 -33.87 11.95
N LEU A 485 19.77 -34.00 10.76
CA LEU A 485 19.39 -33.23 9.58
C LEU A 485 17.95 -33.51 9.16
N ARG A 486 17.56 -34.79 9.14
CA ARG A 486 16.22 -35.21 8.72
C ARG A 486 15.15 -34.74 9.69
N ARG A 487 15.36 -34.93 11.00
CA ARG A 487 14.41 -34.46 12.01
C ARG A 487 14.25 -32.95 11.99
N THR A 488 15.34 -32.21 11.79
CA THR A 488 15.30 -30.75 11.70
C THR A 488 14.56 -30.28 10.44
N ALA A 489 14.77 -30.92 9.29
CA ALA A 489 14.01 -30.64 8.08
C ALA A 489 12.51 -30.97 8.25
N GLU A 490 12.17 -32.11 8.84
CA GLU A 490 10.77 -32.48 9.17
C GLU A 490 10.11 -31.45 10.10
N ALA A 491 10.78 -31.08 11.18
CA ALA A 491 10.23 -30.21 12.23
C ALA A 491 10.07 -28.74 11.82
N THR A 492 10.82 -28.31 10.81
CA THR A 492 10.69 -26.97 10.20
C THR A 492 9.77 -26.97 8.98
N GLY A 493 9.12 -28.11 8.67
CA GLY A 493 8.27 -28.23 7.49
C GLY A 493 9.04 -28.09 6.17
N SER A 494 10.33 -28.43 6.15
CA SER A 494 11.17 -28.48 4.95
C SER A 494 11.05 -29.85 4.30
N VAL A 495 9.82 -30.21 3.94
CA VAL A 495 9.43 -31.52 3.41
C VAL A 495 8.75 -31.28 2.06
N ASP A 496 9.21 -31.96 1.01
CA ASP A 496 8.61 -31.82 -0.32
C ASP A 496 7.22 -32.48 -0.41
N VAL A 497 6.48 -32.18 -1.48
CA VAL A 497 5.17 -32.77 -1.80
C VAL A 497 5.14 -34.31 -1.79
N ASP A 498 6.28 -34.96 -1.98
CA ASP A 498 6.40 -36.43 -1.94
C ASP A 498 6.62 -36.96 -0.50
N GLY A 499 6.56 -36.07 0.51
CA GLY A 499 6.82 -36.37 1.91
C GLY A 499 8.30 -36.56 2.23
N ARG A 500 9.23 -36.09 1.39
CA ARG A 500 10.67 -36.28 1.58
C ARG A 500 11.29 -35.05 2.25
N PRO A 501 11.92 -35.20 3.43
CA PRO A 501 12.65 -34.12 4.06
C PRO A 501 13.81 -33.66 3.17
N LEU A 502 14.06 -32.34 3.12
CA LEU A 502 15.15 -31.77 2.32
C LEU A 502 16.52 -32.00 2.97
N VAL A 503 16.99 -33.23 2.86
CA VAL A 503 18.35 -33.66 3.23
C VAL A 503 19.04 -34.21 1.99
N HIS A 504 20.19 -33.64 1.66
CA HIS A 504 20.94 -33.94 0.45
C HIS A 504 22.33 -34.49 0.80
N ASP A 505 22.63 -35.68 0.30
CA ASP A 505 23.96 -36.28 0.39
C ASP A 505 24.88 -35.63 -0.66
N LEU A 506 26.00 -35.05 -0.25
CA LEU A 506 27.05 -34.68 -1.17
C LEU A 506 27.82 -35.93 -1.61
N PRO A 507 28.14 -36.08 -2.91
CA PRO A 507 29.00 -37.17 -3.34
C PRO A 507 30.41 -36.97 -2.74
N GLY A 508 30.90 -37.95 -1.98
CA GLY A 508 32.26 -37.93 -1.44
C GLY A 508 33.29 -37.95 -2.57
N SER A 509 33.87 -36.78 -2.87
CA SER A 509 34.72 -36.42 -4.04
C SER A 509 34.02 -35.81 -5.26
N ALA A 510 32.83 -35.22 -5.10
CA ALA A 510 32.17 -34.45 -6.15
C ALA A 510 33.07 -33.35 -6.73
N ASP A 511 33.04 -33.16 -8.05
CA ASP A 511 33.62 -31.97 -8.66
C ASP A 511 32.81 -30.71 -8.29
N LEU A 512 33.38 -29.52 -8.54
CA LEU A 512 32.74 -28.24 -8.19
C LEU A 512 31.37 -28.07 -8.87
N ALA A 513 31.20 -28.59 -10.08
CA ALA A 513 29.93 -28.49 -10.81
C ALA A 513 28.84 -29.34 -10.14
N THR A 514 29.17 -30.56 -9.72
CA THR A 514 28.27 -31.47 -9.03
C THR A 514 27.92 -30.94 -7.64
N PHE A 515 28.90 -30.39 -6.92
CA PHE A 515 28.67 -29.72 -5.64
C PHE A 515 27.68 -28.57 -5.79
N ALA A 516 27.98 -27.63 -6.71
CA ALA A 516 27.11 -26.49 -6.95
C ALA A 516 25.71 -26.98 -7.32
N THR A 517 25.61 -27.93 -8.25
CA THR A 517 24.34 -28.54 -8.71
C THR A 517 23.50 -29.03 -7.56
N THR A 518 24.08 -29.86 -6.70
CA THR A 518 23.39 -30.49 -5.57
C THR A 518 22.83 -29.44 -4.61
N VAL A 519 23.66 -28.47 -4.19
CA VAL A 519 23.25 -27.46 -3.21
C VAL A 519 22.20 -26.50 -3.77
N ALA A 520 22.40 -25.97 -4.98
CA ALA A 520 21.40 -25.06 -5.53
C ALA A 520 20.07 -25.77 -5.85
N SER A 521 20.12 -27.03 -6.29
CA SER A 521 18.90 -27.81 -6.52
C SER A 521 18.17 -28.19 -5.23
N ALA A 522 18.86 -28.19 -4.07
CA ALA A 522 18.20 -28.32 -2.77
C ALA A 522 17.35 -27.07 -2.44
N VAL A 523 17.91 -25.88 -2.66
CA VAL A 523 17.19 -24.61 -2.49
C VAL A 523 16.08 -24.45 -3.53
N GLU A 524 16.32 -24.85 -4.78
CA GLU A 524 15.32 -24.88 -5.84
C GLU A 524 14.15 -25.81 -5.49
N ARG A 525 14.44 -27.00 -4.94
CA ARG A 525 13.40 -27.92 -4.44
C ARG A 525 12.56 -27.30 -3.34
N LEU A 526 13.16 -26.55 -2.42
CA LEU A 526 12.40 -25.77 -1.44
C LEU A 526 11.48 -24.77 -2.15
N ALA A 527 12.02 -24.00 -3.09
CA ALA A 527 11.30 -22.95 -3.79
C ALA A 527 10.18 -23.43 -4.72
N THR A 528 10.14 -24.72 -5.07
CA THR A 528 9.25 -25.27 -6.11
C THR A 528 8.43 -26.48 -5.65
N ARG A 529 8.84 -27.17 -4.58
CA ARG A 529 8.21 -28.44 -4.16
C ARG A 529 7.91 -28.54 -2.68
N VAL A 530 8.32 -27.59 -1.83
CA VAL A 530 7.91 -27.58 -0.42
C VAL A 530 6.59 -26.80 -0.32
N PRO A 531 5.48 -27.44 0.06
CA PRO A 531 4.21 -26.76 0.21
C PRO A 531 4.26 -25.68 1.29
N LEU A 532 3.48 -24.63 1.10
CA LEU A 532 3.36 -23.51 2.04
C LEU A 532 1.87 -23.24 2.31
N ASP A 533 1.54 -22.91 3.55
CA ASP A 533 0.23 -22.30 3.84
C ASP A 533 0.22 -20.86 3.31
N VAL A 534 -0.85 -20.49 2.60
CA VAL A 534 -0.95 -19.20 1.90
C VAL A 534 -2.14 -18.40 2.41
N ASP A 535 -1.85 -17.18 2.89
CA ASP A 535 -2.83 -16.24 3.43
C ASP A 535 -2.76 -14.86 2.73
N THR A 536 -3.65 -13.95 3.13
CA THR A 536 -3.65 -12.55 2.65
C THR A 536 -3.56 -11.55 3.80
N VAL A 537 -2.79 -10.49 3.59
CA VAL A 537 -2.79 -9.30 4.44
C VAL A 537 -2.98 -8.06 3.59
N VAL A 538 -3.42 -6.99 4.25
CA VAL A 538 -3.62 -5.69 3.61
C VAL A 538 -2.65 -4.69 4.20
N ARG A 539 -2.03 -3.90 3.34
CA ARG A 539 -1.22 -2.74 3.71
C ARG A 539 -1.79 -1.49 3.07
N ASP A 540 -1.59 -0.39 3.78
CA ASP A 540 -1.93 0.96 3.36
C ASP A 540 -0.80 1.54 2.50
N ASP A 541 -1.11 2.45 1.58
CA ASP A 541 -0.08 3.29 0.96
C ASP A 541 0.17 4.53 1.84
N PRO A 542 1.41 4.78 2.29
CA PRO A 542 1.70 5.97 3.09
C PRO A 542 1.53 7.30 2.32
N SER A 543 1.32 7.28 1.00
CA SER A 543 1.00 8.48 0.22
C SER A 543 -0.48 8.90 0.28
N ASP A 544 -1.35 8.04 0.82
CA ASP A 544 -2.76 8.39 1.01
C ASP A 544 -2.91 9.62 1.93
N GLU A 545 -4.07 10.28 1.85
CA GLU A 545 -4.34 11.49 2.62
C GLU A 545 -4.14 11.24 4.12
N VAL A 546 -3.52 12.21 4.81
CA VAL A 546 -3.18 12.10 6.23
C VAL A 546 -4.44 11.84 7.06
N GLY A 547 -4.55 10.63 7.60
CA GLY A 547 -5.66 10.22 8.46
C GLY A 547 -6.66 9.28 7.79
N VAL A 548 -6.52 9.04 6.49
CA VAL A 548 -7.22 7.97 5.78
C VAL A 548 -6.37 6.69 5.83
N ASP A 549 -7.03 5.56 6.10
CA ASP A 549 -6.41 4.23 6.10
C ASP A 549 -7.18 3.38 5.09
N ALA A 550 -6.64 3.26 3.88
CA ALA A 550 -7.30 2.58 2.75
C ALA A 550 -7.57 1.10 3.05
N ARG A 551 -6.90 0.51 4.05
CA ARG A 551 -7.21 -0.84 4.54
C ARG A 551 -8.63 -0.96 5.06
N ALA A 552 -9.25 0.12 5.51
CA ALA A 552 -10.63 0.14 6.00
C ALA A 552 -11.64 -0.24 4.91
N PHE A 553 -11.35 0.08 3.64
CA PHE A 553 -12.20 -0.29 2.51
C PHE A 553 -12.14 -1.78 2.18
N ILE A 554 -11.09 -2.48 2.61
CA ILE A 554 -10.89 -3.91 2.30
C ILE A 554 -11.43 -4.79 3.43
N GLY A 555 -12.58 -5.40 3.14
CA GLY A 555 -13.30 -6.27 4.03
C GLY A 555 -12.82 -7.72 4.04
N ALA A 556 -13.71 -8.62 3.64
CA ALA A 556 -13.47 -10.06 3.68
C ALA A 556 -12.50 -10.49 2.57
N ARG A 557 -11.59 -11.42 2.88
CA ARG A 557 -10.66 -12.04 1.94
C ARG A 557 -10.71 -13.54 2.14
N VAL A 558 -11.37 -14.23 1.23
CA VAL A 558 -11.66 -15.66 1.37
C VAL A 558 -11.18 -16.41 0.13
N PRO A 559 -10.67 -17.65 0.24
CA PRO A 559 -10.42 -18.48 -0.93
C PRO A 559 -11.67 -18.56 -1.81
N ALA A 560 -11.59 -18.25 -3.11
CA ALA A 560 -12.79 -18.07 -3.93
C ALA A 560 -13.67 -19.34 -4.02
N CYS A 561 -13.08 -20.53 -3.85
CA CYS A 561 -13.85 -21.78 -3.74
C CYS A 561 -14.75 -21.84 -2.51
N ARG A 562 -14.36 -21.21 -1.39
CA ARG A 562 -15.21 -21.05 -0.21
C ARG A 562 -16.37 -20.10 -0.46
N ALA A 563 -16.22 -19.22 -1.44
CA ALA A 563 -17.27 -18.31 -1.89
C ALA A 563 -18.07 -18.82 -3.11
N GLY A 564 -17.96 -20.11 -3.45
CA GLY A 564 -18.80 -20.74 -4.47
C GLY A 564 -18.22 -20.74 -5.89
N LEU A 565 -16.98 -20.30 -6.10
CA LEU A 565 -16.29 -20.47 -7.38
C LEU A 565 -15.92 -21.96 -7.58
N SER A 566 -16.22 -22.53 -8.75
CA SER A 566 -15.99 -23.96 -9.01
C SER A 566 -14.51 -24.34 -9.09
N THR A 567 -13.66 -23.42 -9.54
CA THR A 567 -12.20 -23.59 -9.65
C THR A 567 -11.53 -22.30 -9.20
N CYS A 568 -10.77 -22.34 -8.11
CA CYS A 568 -10.06 -21.17 -7.56
C CYS A 568 -8.55 -21.36 -7.45
N TRP A 569 -8.00 -22.38 -8.12
CA TRP A 569 -6.56 -22.52 -8.30
C TRP A 569 -6.22 -23.20 -9.63
N ALA A 570 -5.03 -22.93 -10.14
CA ALA A 570 -4.44 -23.59 -11.29
C ALA A 570 -3.04 -24.10 -10.92
N ALA A 571 -2.85 -25.41 -11.08
CA ALA A 571 -1.60 -26.08 -10.75
C ALA A 571 -0.44 -25.64 -11.66
N PRO A 572 0.80 -25.61 -11.15
CA PRO A 572 1.97 -25.37 -11.97
C PRO A 572 2.27 -26.54 -12.90
N GLU A 573 3.11 -26.32 -13.90
CA GLU A 573 3.52 -27.36 -14.84
C GLU A 573 4.17 -28.55 -14.10
N GLY A 574 3.73 -29.77 -14.41
CA GLY A 574 4.28 -31.00 -13.83
C GLY A 574 3.72 -31.39 -12.45
N VAL A 575 2.71 -30.69 -11.95
CA VAL A 575 1.98 -31.02 -10.71
C VAL A 575 0.51 -31.29 -11.05
N ALA A 576 -0.07 -32.36 -10.50
CA ALA A 576 -1.50 -32.65 -10.69
C ALA A 576 -2.36 -31.62 -9.95
N HIS A 577 -3.57 -31.36 -10.45
CA HIS A 577 -4.44 -30.32 -9.90
C HIS A 577 -4.77 -30.55 -8.42
N GLU A 578 -5.04 -31.80 -8.05
CA GLU A 578 -5.33 -32.27 -6.70
C GLU A 578 -4.13 -32.23 -5.74
N ASP A 579 -2.91 -32.24 -6.27
CA ASP A 579 -1.67 -32.23 -5.48
C ASP A 579 -1.14 -30.80 -5.27
N ALA A 580 -1.66 -29.81 -6.02
CA ALA A 580 -1.20 -28.42 -5.96
C ALA A 580 -1.66 -27.67 -4.69
N VAL A 581 -2.76 -28.11 -4.08
CA VAL A 581 -3.34 -27.54 -2.86
C VAL A 581 -3.83 -28.69 -1.99
N GLY A 582 -3.25 -28.87 -0.79
CA GLY A 582 -3.64 -29.94 0.12
C GLY A 582 -4.96 -29.67 0.87
N GLY A 583 -5.35 -28.40 1.04
CA GLY A 583 -6.60 -28.05 1.69
C GLY A 583 -6.95 -26.57 1.65
N LEU A 584 -8.09 -26.22 2.26
CA LEU A 584 -8.57 -24.86 2.41
C LEU A 584 -9.13 -24.69 3.83
N ASP A 585 -8.92 -23.54 4.45
CA ASP A 585 -9.75 -23.07 5.57
C ASP A 585 -10.60 -21.86 5.16
N ASP A 586 -11.12 -21.08 6.11
CA ASP A 586 -11.97 -19.91 5.82
C ASP A 586 -11.18 -18.70 5.27
N ALA A 587 -9.86 -18.67 5.47
CA ALA A 587 -9.00 -17.54 5.12
C ALA A 587 -7.75 -17.93 4.30
N ARG A 588 -7.43 -19.22 4.17
CA ARG A 588 -6.15 -19.72 3.67
C ARG A 588 -6.30 -20.89 2.70
N PHE A 589 -5.34 -20.96 1.81
CA PHE A 589 -4.99 -22.18 1.10
C PHE A 589 -3.92 -22.92 1.90
N LEU A 590 -4.09 -24.21 2.11
CA LEU A 590 -3.18 -25.03 2.92
C LEU A 590 -2.35 -25.93 2.02
N ASP A 591 -1.09 -26.16 2.40
CA ASP A 591 -0.15 -26.99 1.67
C ASP A 591 -0.11 -26.67 0.16
N VAL A 592 0.09 -25.39 -0.18
CA VAL A 592 0.14 -24.93 -1.58
C VAL A 592 1.52 -25.15 -2.17
N VAL A 593 1.60 -25.85 -3.28
CA VAL A 593 2.85 -26.04 -4.02
C VAL A 593 3.25 -24.71 -4.68
N PRO A 594 4.47 -24.19 -4.46
CA PRO A 594 4.90 -22.94 -5.06
C PRO A 594 4.76 -22.93 -6.58
N GLY A 595 4.26 -21.81 -7.12
CA GLY A 595 3.95 -21.65 -8.54
C GLY A 595 2.50 -21.97 -8.91
N THR A 596 1.71 -22.49 -7.97
CA THR A 596 0.25 -22.57 -8.10
C THR A 596 -0.33 -21.17 -8.20
N ARG A 597 -1.24 -20.93 -9.14
CA ARG A 597 -2.04 -19.69 -9.17
C ARG A 597 -3.27 -19.90 -8.32
N ILE A 598 -3.56 -18.99 -7.40
CA ILE A 598 -4.69 -19.08 -6.48
C ILE A 598 -5.57 -17.84 -6.58
N THR A 599 -6.86 -18.00 -6.33
CA THR A 599 -7.84 -16.92 -6.43
C THR A 599 -8.49 -16.66 -5.07
N PHE A 600 -8.37 -15.42 -4.60
CA PHE A 600 -9.12 -14.94 -3.44
C PHE A 600 -10.29 -14.08 -3.90
N ARG A 601 -11.44 -14.26 -3.26
CA ARG A 601 -12.55 -13.32 -3.35
C ARG A 601 -12.37 -12.24 -2.29
N ILE A 602 -12.30 -11.01 -2.74
CA ILE A 602 -12.13 -9.82 -1.92
C ILE A 602 -13.45 -9.05 -1.93
N THR A 603 -13.94 -8.69 -0.73
CA THR A 603 -15.09 -7.80 -0.56
C THR A 603 -14.58 -6.43 -0.15
N PHE A 604 -14.94 -5.42 -0.92
CA PHE A 604 -14.68 -4.02 -0.63
C PHE A 604 -15.96 -3.35 -0.14
N ARG A 605 -15.83 -2.37 0.75
CA ARG A 605 -16.97 -1.60 1.27
C ARG A 605 -16.54 -0.21 1.71
N ASN A 606 -17.39 0.77 1.46
CA ASN A 606 -17.21 2.11 2.01
C ASN A 606 -18.32 2.36 3.05
N GLU A 607 -18.00 2.27 4.34
CA GLU A 607 -19.01 2.42 5.41
C GLU A 607 -19.19 3.86 5.87
N THR A 608 -18.18 4.71 5.71
CA THR A 608 -18.10 5.96 6.47
C THR A 608 -17.63 7.17 5.68
N ARG A 609 -17.14 6.98 4.44
CA ARG A 609 -16.45 8.03 3.69
C ARG A 609 -17.37 8.58 2.60
N PRO A 610 -18.08 9.69 2.82
CA PRO A 610 -18.86 10.34 1.76
C PRO A 610 -17.96 10.82 0.62
N GLY A 611 -18.53 11.03 -0.57
CA GLY A 611 -17.88 11.81 -1.61
C GLY A 611 -17.77 13.28 -1.20
N GLY A 612 -16.87 14.01 -1.85
CA GLY A 612 -16.77 15.47 -1.74
C GLY A 612 -17.17 16.14 -3.05
N ALA A 613 -16.88 17.44 -3.18
CA ALA A 613 -16.94 18.17 -4.46
C ALA A 613 -15.99 17.61 -5.55
N ARG A 614 -15.13 16.65 -5.20
CA ARG A 614 -14.18 16.00 -6.12
C ARG A 614 -14.05 14.53 -5.76
N SER A 615 -13.72 13.74 -6.78
CA SER A 615 -13.36 12.33 -6.68
C SER A 615 -12.04 12.13 -5.92
N GLU A 616 -11.96 11.03 -5.19
CA GLU A 616 -10.81 10.69 -4.37
C GLU A 616 -10.30 9.28 -4.59
N VAL A 617 -8.98 9.12 -4.49
CA VAL A 617 -8.29 7.86 -4.73
C VAL A 617 -7.49 7.47 -3.51
N HIS A 618 -7.78 6.28 -2.99
CA HIS A 618 -7.11 5.68 -1.85
C HIS A 618 -6.43 4.38 -2.27
N VAL A 619 -5.14 4.20 -1.95
CA VAL A 619 -4.34 3.10 -2.47
C VAL A 619 -4.04 2.08 -1.38
N ALA A 620 -4.48 0.85 -1.60
CA ALA A 620 -4.17 -0.27 -0.72
C ALA A 620 -3.43 -1.39 -1.46
N PHE A 621 -2.72 -2.22 -0.72
CA PHE A 621 -2.07 -3.42 -1.24
C PHE A 621 -2.64 -4.66 -0.59
N VAL A 622 -3.03 -5.64 -1.40
CA VAL A 622 -3.33 -7.01 -0.95
C VAL A 622 -2.10 -7.86 -1.21
N ASP A 623 -1.39 -8.22 -0.15
CA ASP A 623 -0.24 -9.11 -0.23
C ASP A 623 -0.68 -10.55 0.04
N VAL A 624 -0.22 -11.46 -0.79
CA VAL A 624 -0.28 -12.90 -0.54
C VAL A 624 1.00 -13.35 0.13
N ARG A 625 0.89 -14.03 1.27
CA ARG A 625 2.05 -14.50 2.03
C ARG A 625 2.09 -16.02 2.14
N GLY A 626 3.30 -16.57 2.04
CA GLY A 626 3.60 -17.95 2.40
C GLY A 626 4.04 -18.05 3.86
N GLU A 627 3.49 -19.02 4.58
CA GLU A 627 3.80 -19.35 5.98
C GLU A 627 3.64 -18.16 6.94
N GLY A 628 2.73 -17.23 6.60
CA GLY A 628 2.48 -16.00 7.34
C GLY A 628 3.64 -14.99 7.35
N THR A 629 4.72 -15.24 6.60
CA THR A 629 5.92 -14.37 6.56
C THR A 629 6.21 -13.85 5.16
N ALA A 630 6.47 -14.72 4.19
CA ALA A 630 7.11 -14.33 2.93
C ALA A 630 6.08 -13.79 1.94
N ILE A 631 6.23 -12.56 1.48
CA ILE A 631 5.37 -12.02 0.42
C ILE A 631 5.70 -12.75 -0.89
N LEU A 632 4.70 -13.43 -1.46
CA LEU A 632 4.81 -14.20 -2.69
C LEU A 632 4.38 -13.37 -3.91
N ASP A 633 3.32 -12.58 -3.73
CA ASP A 633 2.76 -11.70 -4.74
C ASP A 633 2.01 -10.55 -4.06
N THR A 634 1.91 -9.42 -4.75
CA THR A 634 1.26 -8.20 -4.25
C THR A 634 0.34 -7.67 -5.33
N ARG A 635 -0.87 -7.29 -4.94
CA ARG A 635 -1.82 -6.59 -5.81
C ARG A 635 -2.08 -5.20 -5.25
N GLN A 636 -1.82 -4.19 -6.07
CA GLN A 636 -2.25 -2.82 -5.79
C GLN A 636 -3.73 -2.67 -6.14
N VAL A 637 -4.47 -2.03 -5.24
CA VAL A 637 -5.89 -1.76 -5.36
C VAL A 637 -6.14 -0.27 -5.19
N TYR A 638 -6.79 0.33 -6.17
CA TYR A 638 -7.26 1.70 -6.16
C TYR A 638 -8.73 1.69 -5.70
N VAL A 639 -9.00 2.33 -4.58
CA VAL A 639 -10.37 2.57 -4.11
C VAL A 639 -10.71 4.00 -4.49
N VAL A 640 -11.63 4.14 -5.44
CA VAL A 640 -12.13 5.43 -5.89
C VAL A 640 -13.42 5.72 -5.16
N VAL A 641 -13.47 6.85 -4.47
CA VAL A 641 -14.71 7.39 -3.93
C VAL A 641 -15.12 8.51 -4.90
N PRO A 642 -16.26 8.39 -5.58
CA PRO A 642 -16.68 9.38 -6.57
C PRO A 642 -16.92 10.74 -5.90
N ALA A 643 -17.02 11.78 -6.75
CA ALA A 643 -17.67 13.02 -6.38
C ALA A 643 -19.09 12.75 -5.88
N ASN A 644 -19.68 13.74 -5.22
CA ASN A 644 -21.01 13.60 -4.68
C ASN A 644 -21.75 14.92 -4.86
N ASP A 645 -22.75 14.90 -5.72
CA ASP A 645 -23.52 16.05 -6.19
C ASP A 645 -24.34 16.64 -5.03
N ASP A 646 -24.70 15.79 -4.06
CA ASP A 646 -25.30 16.19 -2.78
C ASP A 646 -24.30 16.85 -1.79
N PHE A 647 -23.05 17.13 -2.19
CA PHE A 647 -22.01 17.61 -1.28
C PHE A 647 -22.33 19.04 -0.85
N ARG A 648 -22.14 19.31 0.45
CA ARG A 648 -22.43 20.61 1.03
C ARG A 648 -21.22 21.06 1.84
N PRO A 649 -20.46 22.08 1.41
CA PRO A 649 -19.39 22.64 2.22
C PRO A 649 -20.00 23.16 3.54
N GLY A 650 -19.33 22.86 4.67
CA GLY A 650 -19.86 23.07 6.03
C GLY A 650 -19.11 24.08 6.89
#